data_AF-A0A7C8MYM7-F1
#
_entry.id   AF-A0A7C8MYM7-F1
#
_cell.length_a   1.000
_cell.length_b   1.000
_cell.length_c   1.000
_cell.angle_alpha   90.00
_cell.angle_beta   90.00
_cell.angle_gamma   90.00
#
_symmetry.space_group_name_H-M   'P 1'
#
loop_
_entity.id
_entity.type
_entity.pdbx_description
1 polymer ?
#
loop_
_entity_poly.entity_id
_entity_poly.type
_entity_poly.pdbx_seq_one_letter_code
_entity_poly.pdbx_strand_id
1 'polypeptide(L)'
;MSSLRFLDLVKPFVAFLPEVQQPETKVPFNQKLMWTGLTLLIFLVMSQMPLYGIVSSDTSDPLYWLRMMMASNRGTLMELGITPIISSGMVFQLLAGTHMIDVNLDLKSDRELYQTAQKLFAFILSAGTATVYVFTGLYGPPSDLGAGIVFLLILQLVVAGMIVILLDELLQKGYGLGSGISLFIATNICESIMWKAFSPTSINTGRGPEFEGAVIALFHLLMTWPNKQRALQEAFYRQNLPNIMNLLATLAVFAAVIYLQGFRVEIPVKSSRQRGARGSYPVRLFYTSNMPIMLQSALSSNIFLISQMLYSRFSDNLLVRMFGVWEAKEGSAQLSAISGLVYYMSPPLNFRDALLDPIHTIVYIAYMLSACAIFSKTWIEVSGSSPRDVAKQLKDQGLVMAGHRDQSMYKELKRIIPTAAAFGGACIGALSVASDLMGALGSGTGTLLAVTIIYGYFEIAAKEGDLAGILERASKLVGMGIDGDDSIISHFSFISPPLSSSHKTSLDSFNTPSALTNNNHPPLPNPIQSIMSAFVTQPAPDFTATTLFPGGEFKDITLSAYRGQWVVLLFYPLDFTFVCPTEIIQYNEALPRFQAINTTVLGVSTDSHFSHLAWTERPRKQGGLGDDLKLPLVSDKSHKISRSYGVLLEDEGVALRGLFIIDPKGVLRQITVNDLPVGRDVEETLRLVQAFQFTDEHGEVCPAGWQNGAQTMKADPKGSLEYFAAQNGETNGNGLPIVNSKRVRVE
;
A
#
# COMPACT_ATOMS: atom_id res chain seq x y z
N MET A 1 -47.37 4.58 -6.30
CA MET A 1 -46.80 3.35 -6.87
C MET A 1 -45.30 3.44 -6.71
N SER A 2 -44.72 2.73 -5.76
CA SER A 2 -43.27 2.64 -5.59
C SER A 2 -42.69 2.05 -6.88
N SER A 3 -41.95 2.85 -7.64
CA SER A 3 -41.17 2.34 -8.76
C SER A 3 -40.24 1.27 -8.20
N LEU A 4 -40.45 0.02 -8.61
CA LEU A 4 -39.53 -1.08 -8.31
C LEU A 4 -38.15 -0.67 -8.84
N ARG A 5 -37.23 -0.31 -7.95
CA ARG A 5 -35.86 -0.03 -8.36
C ARG A 5 -35.21 -1.35 -8.74
N PHE A 6 -34.37 -1.34 -9.78
CA PHE A 6 -33.64 -2.53 -10.21
C PHE A 6 -32.86 -3.21 -9.06
N LEU A 7 -32.33 -2.40 -8.12
CA LEU A 7 -31.63 -2.88 -6.92
C LEU A 7 -32.53 -3.65 -5.94
N ASP A 8 -33.83 -3.34 -5.89
CA ASP A 8 -34.78 -4.02 -4.98
C ASP A 8 -35.09 -5.46 -5.42
N LEU A 9 -34.91 -5.79 -6.71
CA LEU A 9 -35.03 -7.15 -7.24
C LEU A 9 -33.93 -8.10 -6.74
N VAL A 10 -32.80 -7.55 -6.29
CA VAL A 10 -31.63 -8.32 -5.84
C VAL A 10 -31.69 -8.65 -4.35
N LYS A 11 -32.49 -7.92 -3.56
CA LYS A 11 -32.69 -8.15 -2.11
C LYS A 11 -32.92 -9.61 -1.70
N PRO A 12 -33.77 -10.43 -2.36
CA PRO A 12 -33.96 -11.82 -1.96
C PRO A 12 -32.71 -12.70 -2.14
N PHE A 13 -31.77 -12.31 -3.00
CA PHE A 13 -30.55 -13.07 -3.27
C PHE A 13 -29.40 -12.75 -2.31
N VAL A 14 -29.50 -11.66 -1.55
CA VAL A 14 -28.47 -11.23 -0.57
C VAL A 14 -28.20 -12.34 0.45
N ALA A 15 -29.23 -13.06 0.91
CA ALA A 15 -29.08 -14.10 1.92
C ALA A 15 -28.46 -15.41 1.42
N PHE A 16 -28.47 -15.64 0.10
CA PHE A 16 -28.00 -16.90 -0.52
C PHE A 16 -26.58 -16.80 -1.07
N LEU A 17 -26.09 -15.58 -1.32
CA LEU A 17 -24.80 -15.38 -1.94
C LEU A 17 -23.68 -15.41 -0.87
N PRO A 18 -22.63 -16.23 -1.06
CA PRO A 18 -21.49 -16.18 -0.18
C PRO A 18 -20.80 -14.81 -0.28
N GLU A 19 -20.50 -14.22 0.87
CA GLU A 19 -19.91 -12.90 0.98
C GLU A 19 -18.77 -12.92 2.01
N VAL A 20 -17.62 -12.37 1.63
CA VAL A 20 -16.48 -12.23 2.57
C VAL A 20 -16.81 -11.13 3.57
N GLN A 21 -16.68 -11.35 4.87
CA GLN A 21 -16.98 -10.30 5.87
C GLN A 21 -15.92 -9.19 5.83
N GLN A 22 -16.35 -7.92 5.89
CA GLN A 22 -15.42 -6.80 6.04
C GLN A 22 -14.76 -6.86 7.43
N PRO A 23 -13.46 -6.54 7.56
CA PRO A 23 -12.77 -6.62 8.84
C PRO A 23 -13.34 -5.57 9.83
N GLU A 24 -13.61 -6.00 11.07
CA GLU A 24 -14.15 -5.12 12.12
C GLU A 24 -13.16 -4.06 12.58
N THR A 25 -11.86 -4.35 12.47
CA THR A 25 -10.76 -3.46 12.83
C THR A 25 -9.81 -3.28 11.64
N LYS A 26 -9.02 -2.21 11.64
CA LYS A 26 -8.03 -1.98 10.58
C LYS A 26 -6.97 -3.08 10.59
N VAL A 27 -6.88 -3.83 9.50
CA VAL A 27 -5.88 -4.89 9.31
C VAL A 27 -4.48 -4.26 9.19
N PRO A 28 -3.48 -4.69 9.97
CA PRO A 28 -2.12 -4.19 9.88
C PRO A 28 -1.47 -4.55 8.53
N PHE A 29 -0.52 -3.72 8.07
CA PHE A 29 0.13 -3.85 6.76
C PHE A 29 0.73 -5.25 6.52
N ASN A 30 1.41 -5.82 7.52
CA ASN A 30 2.00 -7.16 7.45
C ASN A 30 0.96 -8.25 7.18
N GLN A 31 -0.22 -8.16 7.80
CA GLN A 31 -1.30 -9.11 7.55
C GLN A 31 -1.89 -8.90 6.16
N LYS A 32 -2.03 -7.63 5.70
CA LYS A 32 -2.50 -7.36 4.33
C LYS A 32 -1.57 -7.96 3.27
N LEU A 33 -0.26 -7.81 3.47
CA LEU A 33 0.74 -8.39 2.58
C LEU A 33 0.68 -9.91 2.58
N MET A 34 0.52 -10.54 3.75
CA MET A 34 0.37 -11.99 3.89
C MET A 34 -0.88 -12.51 3.15
N TRP A 35 -2.03 -11.86 3.31
CA TRP A 35 -3.26 -12.22 2.61
C TRP A 35 -3.14 -12.03 1.09
N THR A 36 -2.50 -10.94 0.67
CA THR A 36 -2.22 -10.68 -0.76
C THR A 36 -1.35 -11.80 -1.35
N GLY A 37 -0.29 -12.20 -0.63
CA GLY A 37 0.58 -13.31 -1.05
C GLY A 37 -0.12 -14.67 -1.07
N LEU A 38 -0.95 -14.97 -0.08
CA LEU A 38 -1.71 -16.22 -0.02
C LEU A 38 -2.71 -16.33 -1.18
N THR A 39 -3.46 -15.25 -1.45
CA THR A 39 -4.39 -15.19 -2.59
C THR A 39 -3.67 -15.37 -3.92
N LEU A 40 -2.50 -14.75 -4.08
CA LEU A 40 -1.68 -14.90 -5.28
C LEU A 40 -1.15 -16.32 -5.44
N LEU A 41 -0.75 -16.99 -4.36
CA LEU A 41 -0.32 -18.38 -4.39
C LEU A 41 -1.46 -19.31 -4.83
N ILE A 42 -2.67 -19.13 -4.28
CA ILE A 42 -3.84 -19.91 -4.68
C ILE A 42 -4.13 -19.71 -6.17
N PHE A 43 -4.10 -18.46 -6.64
CA PHE A 43 -4.28 -18.13 -8.05
C PHE A 43 -3.25 -18.83 -8.95
N LEU A 44 -1.96 -18.78 -8.60
CA LEU A 44 -0.90 -19.43 -9.36
C LEU A 44 -1.08 -20.95 -9.42
N VAL A 45 -1.41 -21.59 -8.28
CA VAL A 45 -1.65 -23.04 -8.24
C VAL A 45 -2.84 -23.41 -9.14
N MET A 46 -3.95 -22.67 -9.05
CA MET A 46 -5.09 -22.89 -9.94
C MET A 46 -4.73 -22.70 -11.41
N SER A 47 -3.84 -21.77 -11.74
CA SER A 47 -3.40 -21.47 -13.11
C SER A 47 -2.52 -22.56 -13.73
N GLN A 48 -2.00 -23.50 -12.93
CA GLN A 48 -1.16 -24.62 -13.40
C GLN A 48 -1.88 -25.97 -13.34
N MET A 49 -2.99 -26.07 -12.61
CA MET A 49 -3.73 -27.31 -12.46
C MET A 49 -4.59 -27.60 -13.71
N PRO A 50 -4.36 -28.73 -14.41
CA PRO A 50 -5.12 -29.08 -15.59
C PRO A 50 -6.56 -29.51 -15.24
N LEU A 51 -7.50 -29.26 -16.15
CA LEU A 51 -8.88 -29.71 -16.02
C LEU A 51 -9.00 -31.23 -16.27
N TYR A 52 -9.96 -31.85 -15.61
CA TYR A 52 -10.27 -33.25 -15.86
C TYR A 52 -11.18 -33.40 -17.09
N GLY A 53 -10.86 -34.36 -17.97
CA GLY A 53 -11.71 -34.70 -19.13
C GLY A 53 -11.36 -34.01 -20.45
N ILE A 54 -10.21 -33.34 -20.55
CA ILE A 54 -9.73 -32.80 -21.84
C ILE A 54 -9.15 -33.93 -22.69
N VAL A 55 -9.69 -34.12 -23.90
CA VAL A 55 -9.24 -35.16 -24.86
C VAL A 55 -8.40 -34.58 -26.00
N SER A 56 -8.58 -33.29 -26.32
CA SER A 56 -7.92 -32.60 -27.43
C SER A 56 -7.30 -31.28 -26.98
N SER A 57 -5.97 -31.24 -26.89
CA SER A 57 -5.17 -30.06 -26.50
C SER A 57 -4.77 -29.19 -27.70
N ASP A 58 -4.75 -29.76 -28.92
CA ASP A 58 -4.09 -29.16 -30.09
C ASP A 58 -5.00 -28.34 -31.02
N THR A 59 -6.26 -28.09 -30.63
CA THR A 59 -7.17 -27.24 -31.43
C THR A 59 -6.70 -25.78 -31.47
N SER A 60 -6.91 -25.03 -32.55
CA SER A 60 -6.59 -23.60 -32.62
C SER A 60 -7.39 -22.80 -31.57
N ASP A 61 -6.71 -21.94 -30.80
CA ASP A 61 -7.35 -21.13 -29.75
C ASP A 61 -7.88 -19.78 -30.30
N PRO A 62 -9.20 -19.58 -30.36
CA PRO A 62 -9.78 -18.34 -30.89
C PRO A 62 -9.57 -17.14 -29.95
N LEU A 63 -9.26 -17.37 -28.68
CA LEU A 63 -9.20 -16.34 -27.63
C LEU A 63 -7.77 -16.01 -27.19
N TYR A 64 -6.76 -16.44 -27.95
CA TYR A 64 -5.34 -16.27 -27.61
C TYR A 64 -4.98 -14.84 -27.17
N TRP A 65 -5.46 -13.83 -27.90
CA TRP A 65 -5.19 -12.41 -27.60
C TRP A 65 -5.88 -11.92 -26.33
N LEU A 66 -7.04 -12.50 -26.00
CA LEU A 66 -7.85 -12.13 -24.84
C LEU A 66 -7.29 -12.75 -23.54
N ARG A 67 -6.64 -13.92 -23.64
CA ARG A 67 -6.11 -14.68 -22.50
C ARG A 67 -5.12 -13.91 -21.64
N MET A 68 -4.21 -13.16 -22.27
CA MET A 68 -3.21 -12.37 -21.57
C MET A 68 -3.85 -11.31 -20.65
N MET A 69 -4.90 -10.62 -21.13
CA MET A 69 -5.59 -9.61 -20.32
C MET A 69 -6.54 -10.22 -19.30
N MET A 70 -7.10 -11.39 -19.60
CA MET A 70 -8.04 -12.09 -18.73
C MET A 70 -7.36 -13.02 -17.74
N ALA A 71 -6.02 -13.01 -17.68
CA ALA A 71 -5.23 -13.86 -16.81
C ALA A 71 -5.71 -15.33 -16.85
N SER A 72 -5.88 -15.83 -18.09
CA SER A 72 -6.46 -17.14 -18.38
C SER A 72 -5.44 -18.04 -19.05
N ASN A 73 -5.29 -19.25 -18.53
CA ASN A 73 -4.43 -20.28 -19.08
C ASN A 73 -5.28 -21.42 -19.66
N ARG A 74 -4.98 -21.81 -20.90
CA ARG A 74 -5.73 -22.86 -21.59
C ARG A 74 -5.54 -24.23 -20.95
N GLY A 75 -6.63 -24.97 -20.81
CA GLY A 75 -6.67 -26.34 -20.29
C GLY A 75 -6.54 -26.43 -18.78
N THR A 76 -6.65 -25.30 -18.07
CA THR A 76 -6.46 -25.22 -16.61
C THR A 76 -7.75 -24.82 -15.90
N LEU A 77 -7.79 -24.94 -14.57
CA LEU A 77 -8.91 -24.41 -13.77
C LEU A 77 -9.16 -22.91 -14.03
N MET A 78 -8.15 -22.18 -14.49
CA MET A 78 -8.21 -20.75 -14.82
C MET A 78 -8.60 -20.46 -16.28
N GLU A 79 -9.28 -21.38 -16.99
CA GLU A 79 -9.72 -21.11 -18.37
C GLU A 79 -10.60 -19.86 -18.47
N LEU A 80 -11.54 -19.69 -17.53
CA LEU A 80 -12.41 -18.51 -17.48
C LEU A 80 -11.65 -17.25 -17.07
N GLY A 81 -10.52 -17.41 -16.37
CA GLY A 81 -9.73 -16.31 -15.83
C GLY A 81 -10.54 -15.36 -14.96
N ILE A 82 -10.25 -14.06 -15.10
CA ILE A 82 -11.00 -12.97 -14.45
C ILE A 82 -12.11 -12.39 -15.35
N THR A 83 -12.41 -13.05 -16.48
CA THR A 83 -13.40 -12.60 -17.48
C THR A 83 -14.75 -12.22 -16.86
N PRO A 84 -15.40 -13.08 -16.06
CA PRO A 84 -16.73 -12.78 -15.56
C PRO A 84 -16.74 -11.58 -14.60
N ILE A 85 -15.63 -11.36 -13.89
CA ILE A 85 -15.44 -10.24 -12.95
C ILE A 85 -15.34 -8.93 -13.72
N ILE A 86 -14.46 -8.87 -14.72
CA ILE A 86 -14.26 -7.66 -15.53
C ILE A 86 -15.53 -7.33 -16.33
N SER A 87 -16.14 -8.32 -16.98
CA SER A 87 -17.36 -8.11 -17.76
C SER A 87 -18.52 -7.61 -16.90
N SER A 88 -18.71 -8.18 -15.71
CA SER A 88 -19.71 -7.70 -14.76
C SER A 88 -19.43 -6.26 -14.33
N GLY A 89 -18.19 -5.96 -13.92
CA GLY A 89 -17.78 -4.63 -13.50
C GLY A 89 -17.99 -3.58 -14.59
N MET A 90 -17.59 -3.87 -15.83
CA MET A 90 -17.77 -2.94 -16.97
C MET A 90 -19.25 -2.69 -17.28
N VAL A 91 -20.10 -3.72 -17.26
CA VAL A 91 -21.54 -3.58 -17.49
C VAL A 91 -22.18 -2.70 -16.40
N PHE A 92 -21.90 -2.99 -15.13
CA PHE A 92 -22.45 -2.21 -14.02
C PHE A 92 -21.90 -0.78 -13.95
N GLN A 93 -20.64 -0.56 -14.33
CA GLN A 93 -20.05 0.78 -14.47
C GLN A 93 -20.72 1.57 -15.59
N LEU A 94 -20.95 0.94 -16.75
CA LEU A 94 -21.64 1.57 -17.87
C LEU A 94 -23.08 1.94 -17.50
N LEU A 95 -23.82 1.03 -16.87
CA LEU A 95 -25.21 1.25 -16.45
C LEU A 95 -25.35 2.36 -15.40
N ALA A 96 -24.41 2.45 -14.47
CA ALA A 96 -24.34 3.53 -13.51
C ALA A 96 -23.97 4.87 -14.19
N GLY A 97 -23.01 4.83 -15.12
CA GLY A 97 -22.54 6.01 -15.85
C GLY A 97 -23.57 6.60 -16.82
N THR A 98 -24.42 5.77 -17.44
CA THR A 98 -25.53 6.24 -18.28
C THR A 98 -26.75 6.69 -17.47
N HIS A 99 -26.68 6.65 -16.14
CA HIS A 99 -27.81 6.90 -15.23
C HIS A 99 -29.04 6.04 -15.54
N MET A 100 -28.84 4.84 -16.12
CA MET A 100 -29.92 3.87 -16.31
C MET A 100 -30.31 3.18 -15.00
N ILE A 101 -29.38 3.13 -14.04
CA ILE A 101 -29.63 2.67 -12.66
C ILE A 101 -29.34 3.83 -11.72
N ASP A 102 -30.36 4.27 -10.98
CA ASP A 102 -30.22 5.24 -9.90
C ASP A 102 -29.55 4.56 -8.69
N VAL A 103 -28.23 4.72 -8.56
CA VAL A 103 -27.45 4.22 -7.42
C VAL A 103 -26.93 5.42 -6.63
N ASN A 104 -27.32 5.53 -5.37
CA ASN A 104 -26.71 6.51 -4.48
C ASN A 104 -25.55 5.86 -3.72
N LEU A 105 -24.33 6.10 -4.17
CA LEU A 105 -23.11 5.55 -3.55
C LEU A 105 -22.83 6.08 -2.14
N ASP A 106 -23.49 7.17 -1.74
CA ASP A 106 -23.38 7.72 -0.38
C ASP A 106 -24.18 6.90 0.64
N LEU A 107 -25.19 6.17 0.20
CA LEU A 107 -25.98 5.27 1.03
C LEU A 107 -25.33 3.89 1.12
N LYS A 108 -24.99 3.47 2.35
CA LYS A 108 -24.36 2.16 2.61
C LYS A 108 -25.19 1.00 2.05
N SER A 109 -26.52 1.04 2.21
CA SER A 109 -27.43 0.00 1.71
C SER A 109 -27.41 -0.14 0.19
N ASP A 110 -27.36 0.97 -0.54
CA ASP A 110 -27.38 0.97 -2.00
C ASP A 110 -26.04 0.48 -2.56
N ARG A 111 -24.94 0.82 -1.88
CA ARG A 111 -23.61 0.29 -2.19
C ARG A 111 -23.53 -1.23 -2.00
N GLU A 112 -24.07 -1.76 -0.90
CA GLU A 112 -24.11 -3.21 -0.63
C GLU A 112 -24.96 -3.95 -1.66
N LEU A 113 -26.15 -3.41 -2.00
CA LEU A 113 -26.99 -3.98 -3.04
C LEU A 113 -26.34 -3.94 -4.43
N TYR A 114 -25.65 -2.85 -4.77
CA TYR A 114 -24.92 -2.72 -6.02
C TYR A 114 -23.79 -3.74 -6.13
N GLN A 115 -22.99 -3.89 -5.07
CA GLN A 115 -21.91 -4.89 -5.00
C GLN A 115 -22.46 -6.32 -5.09
N THR A 116 -23.57 -6.60 -4.41
CA THR A 116 -24.24 -7.90 -4.46
C THR A 116 -24.77 -8.20 -5.87
N ALA A 117 -25.38 -7.21 -6.53
CA ALA A 117 -25.89 -7.33 -7.90
C ALA A 117 -24.76 -7.61 -8.90
N GLN A 118 -23.66 -6.88 -8.79
CA GLN A 118 -22.46 -7.08 -9.61
C GLN A 118 -21.89 -8.50 -9.42
N LYS A 119 -21.82 -8.99 -8.18
CA LYS A 119 -21.34 -10.35 -7.88
C LYS A 119 -22.27 -11.43 -8.42
N LEU A 120 -23.58 -11.29 -8.21
CA LEU A 120 -24.58 -12.23 -8.72
C LEU A 120 -24.47 -12.35 -10.25
N PHE A 121 -24.34 -11.22 -10.93
CA PHE A 121 -24.17 -11.19 -12.37
C PHE A 121 -22.84 -11.83 -12.80
N ALA A 122 -21.75 -11.63 -12.05
CA ALA A 122 -20.47 -12.31 -12.30
C ALA A 122 -20.58 -13.84 -12.19
N PHE A 123 -21.30 -14.37 -11.19
CA PHE A 123 -21.56 -15.81 -11.08
C PHE A 123 -22.40 -16.34 -12.25
N ILE A 124 -23.45 -15.62 -12.65
CA ILE A 124 -24.28 -15.99 -13.81
C ILE A 124 -23.44 -16.00 -15.09
N LEU A 125 -22.60 -14.98 -15.29
CA LEU A 125 -21.68 -14.92 -16.43
C LEU A 125 -20.66 -16.05 -16.40
N SER A 126 -20.12 -16.40 -15.23
CA SER A 126 -19.18 -17.53 -15.08
C SER A 126 -19.84 -18.85 -15.47
N ALA A 127 -21.07 -19.11 -15.02
CA ALA A 127 -21.81 -20.31 -15.38
C ALA A 127 -22.19 -20.34 -16.87
N GLY A 128 -22.63 -19.21 -17.42
CA GLY A 128 -22.97 -19.06 -18.84
C GLY A 128 -21.76 -19.30 -19.74
N THR A 129 -20.63 -18.65 -19.46
CA THR A 129 -19.39 -18.79 -20.24
C THR A 129 -18.79 -20.18 -20.14
N ALA A 130 -18.79 -20.81 -18.95
CA ALA A 130 -18.37 -22.20 -18.77
C ALA A 130 -19.20 -23.15 -19.64
N THR A 131 -20.52 -22.98 -19.62
CA THR A 131 -21.45 -23.77 -20.42
C THR A 131 -21.15 -23.59 -21.91
N VAL A 132 -21.03 -22.35 -22.37
CA VAL A 132 -20.70 -22.06 -23.78
C VAL A 132 -19.38 -22.71 -24.19
N TYR A 133 -18.32 -22.64 -23.39
CA TYR A 133 -17.02 -23.22 -23.75
C TYR A 133 -17.03 -24.74 -23.89
N VAL A 134 -17.83 -25.44 -23.07
CA VAL A 134 -17.94 -26.90 -23.18
C VAL A 134 -18.83 -27.28 -24.37
N PHE A 135 -19.94 -26.56 -24.60
CA PHE A 135 -20.87 -26.86 -25.70
C PHE A 135 -20.34 -26.44 -27.07
N THR A 136 -19.43 -25.47 -27.17
CA THR A 136 -18.76 -25.13 -28.45
C THR A 136 -17.82 -26.23 -28.93
N GLY A 137 -17.58 -27.27 -28.12
CA GLY A 137 -16.73 -28.39 -28.48
C GLY A 137 -15.23 -28.09 -28.37
N LEU A 138 -14.85 -27.03 -27.63
CA LEU A 138 -13.46 -26.59 -27.51
C LEU A 138 -12.55 -27.66 -26.87
N TYR A 139 -13.11 -28.54 -26.03
CA TYR A 139 -12.43 -29.67 -25.38
C TYR A 139 -12.65 -31.02 -26.07
N GLY A 140 -13.46 -31.01 -27.14
CA GLY A 140 -13.94 -32.19 -27.87
C GLY A 140 -15.47 -32.15 -28.05
N PRO A 141 -16.04 -32.88 -29.03
CA PRO A 141 -17.48 -32.91 -29.26
C PRO A 141 -18.23 -33.46 -28.02
N PRO A 142 -19.32 -32.83 -27.55
CA PRO A 142 -20.08 -33.32 -26.39
C PRO A 142 -20.60 -34.77 -26.53
N SER A 143 -20.76 -35.26 -27.76
CA SER A 143 -21.10 -36.66 -28.07
C SER A 143 -20.02 -37.64 -27.65
N ASP A 144 -18.76 -37.24 -27.73
CA ASP A 144 -17.59 -38.12 -27.61
C ASP A 144 -17.07 -38.15 -26.16
N LEU A 145 -17.26 -37.05 -25.41
CA LEU A 145 -16.91 -36.96 -23.99
C LEU A 145 -17.90 -37.70 -23.07
N GLY A 146 -19.16 -37.86 -23.50
CA GLY A 146 -20.24 -38.36 -22.66
C GLY A 146 -20.77 -37.32 -21.65
N ALA A 147 -22.07 -37.38 -21.39
CA ALA A 147 -22.79 -36.37 -20.61
C ALA A 147 -22.26 -36.19 -19.17
N GLY A 148 -21.74 -37.26 -18.56
CA GLY A 148 -21.17 -37.20 -17.20
C GLY A 148 -19.89 -36.37 -17.11
N ILE A 149 -18.98 -36.50 -18.08
CA ILE A 149 -17.73 -35.73 -18.11
C ILE A 149 -18.02 -34.27 -18.46
N VAL A 150 -18.93 -34.02 -19.40
CA VAL A 150 -19.39 -32.67 -19.76
C VAL A 150 -19.94 -31.92 -18.54
N PHE A 151 -20.79 -32.56 -17.74
CA PHE A 151 -21.31 -31.96 -16.52
C PHE A 151 -20.20 -31.68 -15.48
N LEU A 152 -19.28 -32.62 -15.29
CA LEU A 152 -18.16 -32.46 -14.37
C LEU A 152 -17.24 -31.31 -14.78
N LEU A 153 -16.97 -31.14 -16.09
CA LEU A 153 -16.14 -30.08 -16.63
C LEU A 153 -16.78 -28.70 -16.40
N ILE A 154 -18.10 -28.57 -16.66
CA ILE A 154 -18.85 -27.35 -16.35
C ILE A 154 -18.78 -27.05 -14.85
N LEU A 155 -19.00 -28.05 -14.00
CA LEU A 155 -18.94 -27.87 -12.54
C LEU A 155 -17.56 -27.40 -12.07
N GLN A 156 -16.48 -28.00 -12.60
CA GLN A 156 -15.10 -27.59 -12.27
C GLN A 156 -14.83 -26.13 -12.64
N LEU A 157 -15.21 -25.72 -13.86
CA LEU A 157 -15.03 -24.35 -14.33
C LEU A 157 -15.85 -23.34 -13.51
N VAL A 158 -17.11 -23.68 -13.17
CA VAL A 158 -17.96 -22.82 -12.34
C VAL A 158 -17.37 -22.67 -10.94
N VAL A 159 -16.95 -23.76 -10.30
CA VAL A 159 -16.35 -23.71 -8.96
C VAL A 159 -15.04 -22.90 -8.97
N ALA A 160 -14.18 -23.10 -9.97
CA ALA A 160 -12.96 -22.32 -10.12
C ALA A 160 -13.27 -20.82 -10.30
N GLY A 161 -14.22 -20.47 -11.18
CA GLY A 161 -14.67 -19.09 -11.37
C GLY A 161 -15.25 -18.49 -10.09
N MET A 162 -15.99 -19.28 -9.30
CA MET A 162 -16.51 -18.84 -8.00
C MET A 162 -15.40 -18.51 -7.00
N ILE A 163 -14.37 -19.36 -6.92
CA ILE A 163 -13.21 -19.13 -6.05
C ILE A 163 -12.51 -17.82 -6.44
N VAL A 164 -12.26 -17.58 -7.73
CA VAL A 164 -11.58 -16.36 -8.19
C VAL A 164 -12.39 -15.09 -7.87
N ILE A 165 -13.72 -15.14 -8.01
CA ILE A 165 -14.61 -14.04 -7.63
C ILE A 165 -14.50 -13.74 -6.12
N LEU A 166 -14.47 -14.76 -5.27
CA LEU A 166 -14.33 -14.60 -3.82
C LEU A 166 -12.94 -14.12 -3.40
N LEU A 167 -11.88 -14.56 -4.11
CA LEU A 167 -10.51 -14.10 -3.87
C LEU A 167 -10.35 -12.61 -4.22
N ASP A 168 -10.95 -12.15 -5.32
CA ASP A 168 -10.96 -10.72 -5.67
C ASP A 168 -11.72 -9.91 -4.62
N GLU A 169 -12.86 -10.40 -4.14
CA GLU A 169 -13.63 -9.75 -3.07
C GLU A 169 -12.84 -9.65 -1.76
N LEU A 170 -12.13 -10.72 -1.38
CA LEU A 170 -11.27 -10.73 -0.19
C LEU A 170 -10.25 -9.59 -0.25
N LEU A 171 -9.60 -9.40 -1.40
CA LEU A 171 -8.63 -8.32 -1.57
C LEU A 171 -9.32 -6.93 -1.53
N GLN A 172 -10.47 -6.78 -2.19
CA GLN A 172 -11.21 -5.51 -2.24
C GLN A 172 -11.81 -5.08 -0.90
N LYS A 173 -12.11 -6.00 0.00
CA LYS A 173 -12.66 -5.68 1.35
C LYS A 173 -11.62 -5.19 2.35
N GLY A 174 -10.36 -5.04 1.92
CA GLY A 174 -9.29 -4.45 2.72
C GLY A 174 -8.37 -5.45 3.41
N TYR A 175 -8.55 -6.75 3.18
CA TYR A 175 -7.52 -7.75 3.51
C TYR A 175 -6.34 -7.68 2.55
N GLY A 176 -6.53 -7.16 1.34
CA GLY A 176 -5.46 -6.97 0.35
C GLY A 176 -4.88 -5.57 0.35
N LEU A 177 -3.70 -5.41 -0.27
CA LEU A 177 -3.09 -4.10 -0.54
C LEU A 177 -3.76 -3.35 -1.71
N GLY A 178 -4.62 -4.01 -2.48
CA GLY A 178 -5.26 -3.46 -3.68
C GLY A 178 -6.32 -4.37 -4.28
N SER A 179 -6.63 -4.18 -5.57
CA SER A 179 -7.66 -4.94 -6.28
C SER A 179 -7.11 -6.28 -6.83
N GLY A 180 -7.88 -7.37 -6.64
CA GLY A 180 -7.51 -8.69 -7.15
C GLY A 180 -7.37 -8.75 -8.67
N ILE A 181 -8.26 -8.10 -9.42
CA ILE A 181 -8.18 -7.97 -10.89
C ILE A 181 -6.78 -7.50 -11.32
N SER A 182 -6.29 -6.40 -10.75
CA SER A 182 -4.99 -5.85 -11.11
C SER A 182 -3.84 -6.80 -10.75
N LEU A 183 -3.91 -7.44 -9.59
CA LEU A 183 -2.89 -8.37 -9.12
C LEU A 183 -2.79 -9.62 -10.01
N PHE A 184 -3.92 -10.20 -10.39
CA PHE A 184 -3.97 -11.41 -11.23
C PHE A 184 -3.44 -11.14 -12.65
N ILE A 185 -3.78 -10.00 -13.25
CA ILE A 185 -3.24 -9.57 -14.55
C ILE A 185 -1.72 -9.41 -14.47
N ALA A 186 -1.23 -8.65 -13.50
CA ALA A 186 0.21 -8.41 -13.35
C ALA A 186 0.99 -9.70 -13.13
N THR A 187 0.42 -10.63 -12.33
CA THR A 187 1.02 -11.93 -12.04
C THR A 187 1.14 -12.79 -13.30
N ASN A 188 0.07 -12.93 -14.09
CA ASN A 188 0.09 -13.73 -15.31
C ASN A 188 1.08 -13.18 -16.35
N ILE A 189 1.17 -11.85 -16.47
CA ILE A 189 2.15 -11.21 -17.36
C ILE A 189 3.58 -11.47 -16.88
N CYS A 190 3.84 -11.30 -15.58
CA CYS A 190 5.17 -11.59 -15.01
C CYS A 190 5.54 -13.07 -15.17
N GLU A 191 4.60 -13.99 -14.98
CA GLU A 191 4.78 -15.42 -15.24
C GLU A 191 5.18 -15.68 -16.69
N SER A 192 4.46 -15.09 -17.66
CA SER A 192 4.77 -15.23 -19.09
C SER A 192 6.15 -14.69 -19.45
N ILE A 193 6.54 -13.54 -18.89
CA ILE A 193 7.87 -12.94 -19.11
C ILE A 193 8.96 -13.85 -18.52
N MET A 194 8.77 -14.32 -17.29
CA MET A 194 9.72 -15.22 -16.62
C MET A 194 9.85 -16.56 -17.36
N TRP A 195 8.74 -17.12 -17.83
CA TRP A 195 8.76 -18.36 -18.61
C TRP A 195 9.52 -18.19 -19.93
N LYS A 196 9.27 -17.12 -20.69
CA LYS A 196 10.00 -16.84 -21.95
C LYS A 196 11.50 -16.57 -21.72
N ALA A 197 11.88 -16.08 -20.54
CA ALA A 197 13.27 -15.84 -20.19
C ALA A 197 14.01 -17.13 -19.76
N PHE A 198 13.35 -17.99 -18.99
CA PHE A 198 13.97 -19.12 -18.27
C PHE A 198 13.34 -20.50 -18.56
N SER A 199 12.55 -20.66 -19.62
CA SER A 199 11.93 -21.96 -19.91
C SER A 199 12.97 -23.05 -20.21
N PRO A 200 12.89 -24.21 -19.51
CA PRO A 200 13.82 -25.32 -19.70
C PRO A 200 13.40 -26.26 -20.85
N THR A 201 12.31 -25.97 -21.53
CA THR A 201 11.78 -26.73 -22.66
C THR A 201 12.72 -26.64 -23.85
N SER A 202 12.94 -27.76 -24.54
CA SER A 202 13.76 -27.82 -25.75
C SER A 202 12.89 -28.09 -26.97
N ILE A 203 13.12 -27.33 -28.05
CA ILE A 203 12.46 -27.51 -29.35
C ILE A 203 13.54 -27.87 -30.37
N ASN A 204 13.25 -28.86 -31.23
CA ASN A 204 14.18 -29.28 -32.27
C ASN A 204 13.77 -28.69 -33.62
N THR A 205 14.46 -27.65 -34.04
CA THR A 205 14.30 -26.95 -35.32
C THR A 205 15.11 -27.58 -36.47
N GLY A 206 15.58 -28.83 -36.30
CA GLY A 206 16.36 -29.56 -37.30
C GLY A 206 17.87 -29.29 -37.27
N ARG A 207 18.33 -28.37 -36.41
CA ARG A 207 19.76 -28.08 -36.15
C ARG A 207 20.28 -28.65 -34.82
N GLY A 208 19.45 -29.43 -34.13
CA GLY A 208 19.69 -29.93 -32.77
C GLY A 208 18.66 -29.41 -31.77
N PRO A 209 18.70 -29.90 -30.51
CA PRO A 209 17.82 -29.41 -29.46
C PRO A 209 18.24 -27.98 -29.06
N GLU A 210 17.33 -27.02 -29.24
CA GLU A 210 17.50 -25.65 -28.79
C GLU A 210 16.57 -25.39 -27.61
N PHE A 211 17.09 -24.84 -26.51
CA PHE A 211 16.22 -24.37 -25.42
C PHE A 211 15.37 -23.18 -25.88
N GLU A 212 14.12 -23.14 -25.42
CA GLU A 212 13.17 -22.06 -25.67
C GLU A 212 13.54 -20.80 -24.88
N GLY A 213 14.00 -20.94 -23.63
CA GLY A 213 14.29 -19.82 -22.75
C GLY A 213 15.52 -19.03 -23.22
N ALA A 214 15.38 -17.71 -23.35
CA ALA A 214 16.43 -16.84 -23.86
C ALA A 214 17.76 -16.95 -23.09
N VAL A 215 17.69 -16.99 -21.76
CA VAL A 215 18.89 -17.04 -20.88
C VAL A 215 19.52 -18.43 -20.90
N ILE A 216 18.71 -19.48 -20.81
CA ILE A 216 19.20 -20.86 -20.83
C ILE A 216 19.82 -21.19 -22.20
N ALA A 217 19.18 -20.75 -23.28
CA ALA A 217 19.71 -20.89 -24.63
C ALA A 217 21.05 -20.17 -24.81
N LEU A 218 21.22 -18.96 -24.25
CA LEU A 218 22.50 -18.25 -24.29
C LEU A 218 23.62 -19.09 -23.64
N PHE A 219 23.40 -19.59 -22.42
CA PHE A 219 24.41 -20.41 -21.73
C PHE A 219 24.68 -21.74 -22.47
N HIS A 220 23.63 -22.41 -22.93
CA HIS A 220 23.76 -23.68 -23.64
C HIS A 220 24.50 -23.54 -24.98
N LEU A 221 24.16 -22.53 -25.79
CA LEU A 221 24.82 -22.27 -27.06
C LEU A 221 26.28 -21.86 -26.86
N LEU A 222 26.56 -21.01 -25.86
CA LEU A 222 27.92 -20.55 -25.55
C LEU A 222 28.82 -21.69 -25.04
N MET A 223 28.24 -22.67 -24.33
CA MET A 223 28.99 -23.81 -23.77
C MET A 223 29.16 -24.96 -24.76
N THR A 224 28.18 -25.19 -25.65
CA THR A 224 28.17 -26.37 -26.53
C THR A 224 28.85 -26.10 -27.87
N TRP A 225 28.79 -24.88 -28.41
CA TRP A 225 29.31 -24.59 -29.75
C TRP A 225 30.78 -24.13 -29.71
N PRO A 226 31.66 -24.66 -30.60
CA PRO A 226 33.07 -24.29 -30.61
C PRO A 226 33.31 -22.83 -31.05
N ASN A 227 32.44 -22.29 -31.92
CA ASN A 227 32.54 -20.92 -32.43
C ASN A 227 31.73 -19.93 -31.58
N LYS A 228 32.39 -19.36 -30.56
CA LYS A 228 31.76 -18.43 -29.59
C LYS A 228 31.10 -17.20 -30.24
N GLN A 229 31.70 -16.64 -31.30
CA GLN A 229 31.16 -15.44 -31.96
C GLN A 229 29.84 -15.73 -32.69
N ARG A 230 29.73 -16.89 -33.35
CA ARG A 230 28.50 -17.30 -34.03
C ARG A 230 27.42 -17.72 -33.03
N ALA A 231 27.81 -18.39 -31.95
CA ALA A 231 26.91 -18.74 -30.85
C ALA A 231 26.29 -17.49 -30.20
N LEU A 232 27.09 -16.43 -30.00
CA LEU A 232 26.59 -15.15 -29.48
C LEU A 232 25.62 -14.48 -30.45
N GLN A 233 25.95 -14.42 -31.76
CA GLN A 233 25.06 -13.83 -32.75
C GLN A 233 23.72 -14.57 -32.85
N GLU A 234 23.74 -15.91 -32.82
CA GLU A 234 22.52 -16.72 -32.86
C GLU A 234 21.69 -16.55 -31.58
N ALA A 235 22.32 -16.46 -30.40
CA ALA A 235 21.63 -16.22 -29.13
C ALA A 235 20.98 -14.83 -29.03
N PHE A 236 21.56 -13.82 -29.69
CA PHE A 236 21.03 -12.46 -29.71
C PHE A 236 19.94 -12.23 -30.76
N TYR A 237 20.04 -12.85 -31.94
CA TYR A 237 19.18 -12.54 -33.11
C TYR A 237 18.33 -13.73 -33.60
N ARG A 238 17.94 -14.64 -32.70
CA ARG A 238 17.03 -15.74 -33.04
C ARG A 238 15.64 -15.19 -33.43
N GLN A 239 15.10 -15.68 -34.55
CA GLN A 239 13.81 -15.22 -35.12
C GLN A 239 12.59 -16.00 -34.62
N ASN A 240 12.75 -17.30 -34.31
CA ASN A 240 11.63 -18.18 -34.00
C ASN A 240 11.38 -18.40 -32.51
N LEU A 241 12.35 -18.07 -31.64
CA LEU A 241 12.27 -18.26 -30.19
C LEU A 241 12.71 -16.97 -29.47
N PRO A 242 12.32 -16.78 -28.19
CA PRO A 242 12.82 -15.70 -27.35
C PRO A 242 14.35 -15.56 -27.41
N ASN A 243 14.84 -14.34 -27.55
CA ASN A 243 16.26 -14.02 -27.64
C ASN A 243 16.67 -13.02 -26.53
N ILE A 244 17.98 -12.84 -26.35
CA ILE A 244 18.51 -11.93 -25.33
C ILE A 244 18.22 -10.46 -25.66
N MET A 245 18.12 -10.10 -26.95
CA MET A 245 17.80 -8.74 -27.37
C MET A 245 16.39 -8.33 -26.94
N ASN A 246 15.42 -9.23 -27.06
CA ASN A 246 14.04 -9.04 -26.63
C ASN A 246 13.94 -8.89 -25.11
N LEU A 247 14.75 -9.65 -24.35
CA LEU A 247 14.83 -9.51 -22.89
C LEU A 247 15.41 -8.13 -22.50
N LEU A 248 16.47 -7.68 -23.16
CA LEU A 248 17.08 -6.37 -22.92
C LEU A 248 16.12 -5.24 -23.33
N ALA A 249 15.38 -5.41 -24.44
CA ALA A 249 14.32 -4.51 -24.85
C ALA A 249 13.22 -4.40 -23.79
N THR A 250 12.75 -5.52 -23.22
CA THR A 250 11.79 -5.51 -22.11
C THR A 250 12.33 -4.73 -20.90
N LEU A 251 13.59 -4.95 -20.51
CA LEU A 251 14.22 -4.22 -19.41
C LEU A 251 14.30 -2.71 -19.68
N ALA A 252 14.65 -2.32 -20.90
CA ALA A 252 14.72 -0.93 -21.31
C ALA A 252 13.34 -0.25 -21.27
N VAL A 253 12.30 -0.93 -21.77
CA VAL A 253 10.91 -0.46 -21.67
C VAL A 253 10.48 -0.35 -20.21
N PHE A 254 10.79 -1.35 -19.38
CA PHE A 254 10.48 -1.35 -17.95
C PHE A 254 11.07 -0.13 -17.24
N ALA A 255 12.35 0.16 -17.48
CA ALA A 255 13.03 1.33 -16.91
C ALA A 255 12.43 2.66 -17.42
N ALA A 256 12.12 2.76 -18.72
CA ALA A 256 11.51 3.94 -19.30
C ALA A 256 10.12 4.24 -18.72
N VAL A 257 9.31 3.20 -18.48
CA VAL A 257 7.98 3.33 -17.91
C VAL A 257 8.03 3.78 -16.47
N ILE A 258 8.90 3.19 -15.64
CA ILE A 258 9.12 3.64 -14.25
C ILE A 258 9.53 5.10 -14.21
N TYR A 259 10.46 5.51 -15.07
CA TYR A 259 10.91 6.89 -15.15
C TYR A 259 9.75 7.85 -15.51
N LEU A 260 8.95 7.52 -16.52
CA LEU A 260 7.81 8.34 -16.94
C LEU A 260 6.68 8.37 -15.91
N GLN A 261 6.50 7.31 -15.13
CA GLN A 261 5.52 7.22 -14.06
C GLN A 261 5.82 8.19 -12.90
N GLY A 262 7.09 8.56 -12.71
CA GLY A 262 7.52 9.55 -11.72
C GLY A 262 7.09 10.98 -12.03
N PHE A 263 6.70 11.28 -13.28
CA PHE A 263 6.30 12.64 -13.65
C PHE A 263 4.94 13.02 -13.05
N ARG A 264 4.96 14.07 -12.22
CA ARG A 264 3.78 14.65 -11.58
C ARG A 264 3.87 16.17 -11.54
N VAL A 265 2.73 16.81 -11.74
CA VAL A 265 2.54 18.26 -11.61
C VAL A 265 1.89 18.51 -10.25
N GLU A 266 2.60 19.18 -9.35
CA GLU A 266 2.12 19.46 -7.99
C GLU A 266 1.38 20.80 -7.96
N ILE A 267 0.10 20.77 -7.58
CA ILE A 267 -0.74 21.96 -7.42
C ILE A 267 -0.78 22.33 -5.94
N PRO A 268 -0.32 23.52 -5.54
CA PRO A 268 -0.31 23.92 -4.13
C PRO A 268 -1.73 24.20 -3.63
N VAL A 269 -2.13 23.49 -2.58
CA VAL A 269 -3.42 23.62 -1.91
C VAL A 269 -3.22 24.02 -0.45
N LYS A 270 -4.15 24.80 0.09
CA LYS A 270 -4.19 25.18 1.50
C LYS A 270 -5.56 24.87 2.07
N SER A 271 -5.61 24.47 3.33
CA SER A 271 -6.89 24.33 4.03
C SER A 271 -7.49 25.71 4.31
N SER A 272 -8.77 25.88 3.99
CA SER A 272 -9.56 27.05 4.40
C SER A 272 -10.06 26.90 5.84
N ARG A 273 -10.23 25.65 6.32
CA ARG A 273 -10.72 25.33 7.66
C ARG A 273 -9.62 25.47 8.74
N GLN A 274 -8.40 25.05 8.42
CA GLN A 274 -7.26 25.12 9.35
C GLN A 274 -6.19 26.06 8.78
N ARG A 275 -5.96 27.19 9.47
CA ARG A 275 -4.92 28.15 9.07
C ARG A 275 -3.54 27.52 9.24
N GLY A 276 -2.72 27.54 8.18
CA GLY A 276 -1.33 27.07 8.20
C GLY A 276 -1.11 25.72 7.53
N ALA A 277 -2.13 24.86 7.42
CA ALA A 277 -2.03 23.59 6.73
C ALA A 277 -1.90 23.80 5.21
N ARG A 278 -0.68 23.58 4.69
CA ARG A 278 -0.35 23.57 3.27
C ARG A 278 -0.11 22.14 2.81
N GLY A 279 -0.59 21.81 1.64
CA GLY A 279 -0.34 20.54 0.97
C GLY A 279 -0.17 20.75 -0.53
N SER A 280 0.23 19.70 -1.21
CA SER A 280 0.31 19.65 -2.66
C SER A 280 -0.62 18.55 -3.18
N TYR A 281 -1.44 18.87 -4.16
CA TYR A 281 -2.24 17.89 -4.88
C TYR A 281 -1.49 17.46 -6.16
N PRO A 282 -0.93 16.24 -6.22
CA PRO A 282 -0.16 15.80 -7.39
C PRO A 282 -1.08 15.30 -8.50
N VAL A 283 -0.96 15.90 -9.68
CA VAL A 283 -1.58 15.42 -10.93
C VAL A 283 -0.50 14.69 -11.73
N ARG A 284 -0.61 13.36 -11.84
CA ARG A 284 0.37 12.54 -12.58
C ARG A 284 0.24 12.71 -14.08
N LEU A 285 1.34 12.49 -14.79
CA LEU A 285 1.34 12.37 -16.25
C LEU A 285 0.36 11.28 -16.70
N PHE A 286 0.42 10.10 -16.08
CA PHE A 286 -0.54 9.02 -16.31
C PHE A 286 -1.78 9.19 -15.43
N TYR A 287 -2.56 10.23 -15.71
CA TYR A 287 -3.72 10.62 -14.89
C TYR A 287 -4.79 9.53 -14.80
N THR A 288 -5.14 8.90 -15.93
CA THR A 288 -6.12 7.81 -16.03
C THR A 288 -5.53 6.43 -15.76
N SER A 289 -4.28 6.37 -15.29
CA SER A 289 -3.54 5.12 -15.03
C SER A 289 -3.54 4.19 -16.26
N ASN A 290 -3.94 2.93 -16.07
CA ASN A 290 -3.85 1.85 -17.06
C ASN A 290 -5.11 1.60 -17.87
N MET A 291 -6.19 2.34 -17.61
CA MET A 291 -7.47 2.07 -18.23
C MET A 291 -7.49 2.32 -19.74
N PRO A 292 -6.87 3.37 -20.30
CA PRO A 292 -6.94 3.63 -21.74
C PRO A 292 -6.34 2.51 -22.59
N ILE A 293 -5.19 1.98 -22.15
CA ILE A 293 -4.49 0.90 -22.83
C ILE A 293 -5.27 -0.42 -22.71
N MET A 294 -5.88 -0.67 -21.54
CA MET A 294 -6.73 -1.85 -21.33
C MET A 294 -8.00 -1.79 -22.21
N LEU A 295 -8.66 -0.63 -22.30
CA LEU A 295 -9.86 -0.44 -23.14
C LEU A 295 -9.53 -0.54 -24.63
N GLN A 296 -8.42 0.06 -25.07
CA GLN A 296 -7.96 -0.05 -26.45
C GLN A 296 -7.68 -1.51 -26.81
N SER A 297 -6.94 -2.23 -25.96
CA SER A 297 -6.56 -3.61 -26.25
C SER A 297 -7.77 -4.56 -26.22
N ALA A 298 -8.72 -4.35 -25.31
CA ALA A 298 -9.99 -5.07 -25.28
C ALA A 298 -10.81 -4.82 -26.55
N LEU A 299 -10.86 -3.57 -27.04
CA LEU A 299 -11.53 -3.24 -28.30
C LEU A 299 -10.86 -3.95 -29.48
N SER A 300 -9.54 -3.89 -29.61
CA SER A 300 -8.83 -4.59 -30.69
C SER A 300 -9.04 -6.10 -30.63
N SER A 301 -8.97 -6.69 -29.44
CA SER A 301 -9.17 -8.14 -29.25
C SER A 301 -10.57 -8.60 -29.66
N ASN A 302 -11.61 -7.83 -29.32
CA ASN A 302 -12.97 -8.11 -29.73
C ASN A 302 -13.15 -7.99 -31.25
N ILE A 303 -12.54 -6.98 -31.87
CA ILE A 303 -12.57 -6.81 -33.32
C ILE A 303 -11.87 -7.98 -34.02
N PHE A 304 -10.73 -8.44 -33.49
CA PHE A 304 -10.00 -9.59 -34.01
C PHE A 304 -10.82 -10.87 -33.92
N LEU A 305 -11.46 -11.11 -32.76
CA LEU A 305 -12.34 -12.26 -32.56
C LEU A 305 -13.51 -12.27 -33.55
N ILE A 306 -14.22 -11.13 -33.68
CA ILE A 306 -15.35 -11.00 -34.61
C ILE A 306 -14.89 -11.23 -36.05
N SER A 307 -13.75 -10.66 -36.43
CA SER A 307 -13.17 -10.83 -37.76
C SER A 307 -12.83 -12.30 -38.05
N GLN A 308 -12.17 -12.97 -37.11
CA GLN A 308 -11.80 -14.37 -37.25
C GLN A 308 -13.04 -15.27 -37.36
N MET A 309 -14.05 -15.05 -36.51
CA MET A 309 -15.30 -15.81 -36.56
C MET A 309 -16.04 -15.58 -37.88
N LEU A 310 -16.10 -14.33 -38.36
CA LEU A 310 -16.78 -14.00 -39.61
C LEU A 310 -16.07 -14.61 -40.81
N TYR A 311 -14.72 -14.57 -40.83
CA TYR A 311 -13.90 -15.20 -41.87
C TYR A 311 -14.07 -16.73 -41.88
N SER A 312 -14.12 -17.36 -40.71
CA SER A 312 -14.31 -18.82 -40.60
C SER A 312 -15.66 -19.32 -41.16
N ARG A 313 -16.70 -18.48 -41.14
CA ARG A 313 -18.05 -18.84 -41.62
C ARG A 313 -18.36 -18.36 -43.02
N PHE A 314 -17.77 -17.24 -43.45
CA PHE A 314 -18.10 -16.55 -44.69
C PHE A 314 -16.85 -16.05 -45.43
N SER A 315 -15.89 -16.95 -45.69
CA SER A 315 -14.60 -16.64 -46.32
C SER A 315 -14.70 -16.06 -47.74
N ASP A 316 -15.81 -16.32 -48.45
CA ASP A 316 -16.02 -15.86 -49.84
C ASP A 316 -16.67 -14.47 -49.96
N ASN A 317 -17.20 -13.91 -48.87
CA ASN A 317 -17.83 -12.59 -48.91
C ASN A 317 -16.79 -11.47 -49.02
N LEU A 318 -16.97 -10.58 -50.00
CA LEU A 318 -16.05 -9.45 -50.26
C LEU A 318 -15.87 -8.52 -49.05
N LEU A 319 -16.96 -8.23 -48.32
CA LEU A 319 -16.90 -7.42 -47.10
C LEU A 319 -16.10 -8.10 -45.98
N VAL A 320 -16.18 -9.43 -45.89
CA VAL A 320 -15.47 -10.21 -44.87
C VAL A 320 -13.98 -10.24 -45.15
N ARG A 321 -13.58 -10.43 -46.41
CA ARG A 321 -12.16 -10.34 -46.84
C ARG A 321 -11.58 -8.94 -46.63
N MET A 322 -12.36 -7.89 -46.87
CA MET A 322 -11.94 -6.51 -46.58
C MET A 322 -11.75 -6.28 -45.08
N PHE A 323 -12.59 -6.91 -44.24
CA PHE A 323 -12.51 -6.80 -42.79
C PHE A 323 -11.27 -7.50 -42.23
N GLY A 324 -10.99 -8.74 -42.64
CA GLY A 324 -9.75 -9.44 -42.29
C GLY A 324 -9.66 -10.84 -42.90
N VAL A 325 -8.49 -11.15 -43.45
CA VAL A 325 -8.11 -12.48 -43.93
C VAL A 325 -7.12 -13.09 -42.96
N TRP A 326 -7.43 -14.31 -42.51
CA TRP A 326 -6.68 -15.03 -41.49
C TRP A 326 -6.07 -16.30 -42.08
N GLU A 327 -4.77 -16.50 -41.87
CA GLU A 327 -4.08 -17.73 -42.25
C GLU A 327 -3.21 -18.24 -41.11
N ALA A 328 -2.93 -19.54 -41.10
CA ALA A 328 -2.06 -20.16 -40.10
C ALA A 328 -0.59 -19.78 -40.35
N LYS A 329 0.13 -19.42 -39.29
CA LYS A 329 1.55 -19.07 -39.36
C LYS A 329 2.41 -20.32 -39.58
N GLU A 330 3.44 -20.23 -40.43
CA GLU A 330 4.39 -21.33 -40.68
C GLU A 330 4.97 -21.87 -39.36
N GLY A 331 4.69 -23.14 -39.06
CA GLY A 331 5.17 -23.82 -37.85
C GLY A 331 4.30 -23.69 -36.59
N SER A 332 3.13 -23.04 -36.64
CA SER A 332 2.19 -23.00 -35.52
C SER A 332 0.73 -23.10 -35.97
N ALA A 333 -0.14 -23.72 -35.17
CA ALA A 333 -1.58 -23.78 -35.43
C ALA A 333 -2.31 -22.43 -35.21
N GLN A 334 -1.57 -21.35 -34.94
CA GLN A 334 -2.13 -20.04 -34.61
C GLN A 334 -2.42 -19.23 -35.88
N LEU A 335 -3.66 -18.74 -36.00
CA LEU A 335 -4.07 -17.87 -37.09
C LEU A 335 -3.59 -16.44 -36.85
N SER A 336 -2.98 -15.84 -37.88
CA SER A 336 -2.57 -14.44 -37.93
C SER A 336 -3.28 -13.73 -39.09
N ALA A 337 -3.58 -12.45 -38.92
CA ALA A 337 -4.17 -11.65 -39.99
C ALA A 337 -3.06 -11.25 -40.99
N ILE A 338 -3.28 -11.52 -42.28
CA ILE A 338 -2.32 -11.18 -43.35
C ILE A 338 -2.78 -9.95 -44.14
N SER A 339 -4.09 -9.78 -44.32
CA SER A 339 -4.65 -8.66 -45.07
C SER A 339 -6.00 -8.22 -44.53
N GLY A 340 -6.39 -6.98 -44.82
CA GLY A 340 -7.66 -6.37 -44.41
C GLY A 340 -7.51 -5.29 -43.35
N LEU A 341 -8.63 -4.77 -42.85
CA LEU A 341 -8.65 -3.73 -41.82
C LEU A 341 -8.01 -4.20 -40.51
N VAL A 342 -8.24 -5.46 -40.13
CA VAL A 342 -7.63 -6.07 -38.94
C VAL A 342 -6.12 -6.16 -39.03
N TYR A 343 -5.56 -6.36 -40.23
CA TYR A 343 -4.11 -6.34 -40.42
C TYR A 343 -3.52 -5.01 -39.95
N TYR A 344 -4.08 -3.87 -40.37
CA TYR A 344 -3.61 -2.54 -39.96
C TYR A 344 -3.76 -2.21 -38.46
N MET A 345 -4.63 -2.93 -37.76
CA MET A 345 -4.80 -2.78 -36.32
C MET A 345 -3.90 -3.72 -35.51
N SER A 346 -3.36 -4.76 -36.15
CA SER A 346 -2.45 -5.71 -35.50
C SER A 346 -1.03 -5.11 -35.39
N PRO A 347 -0.30 -5.40 -34.30
CA PRO A 347 1.07 -4.92 -34.14
C PRO A 347 2.02 -5.62 -35.13
N PRO A 348 3.02 -4.91 -35.67
CA PRO A 348 4.07 -5.54 -36.46
C PRO A 348 4.91 -6.48 -35.58
N LEU A 349 5.20 -7.68 -36.08
CA LEU A 349 5.83 -8.74 -35.28
C LEU A 349 7.32 -8.50 -35.02
N ASN A 350 8.02 -7.84 -35.95
CA ASN A 350 9.44 -7.57 -35.85
C ASN A 350 9.78 -6.18 -36.40
N PHE A 351 10.90 -5.64 -35.94
CA PHE A 351 11.50 -4.44 -36.51
C PHE A 351 11.73 -4.53 -38.03
N ARG A 352 12.04 -5.74 -38.54
CA ARG A 352 12.20 -5.99 -39.97
C ARG A 352 10.88 -5.88 -40.73
N ASP A 353 9.81 -6.47 -40.18
CA ASP A 353 8.48 -6.44 -40.80
C ASP A 353 7.94 -5.00 -40.81
N ALA A 354 8.21 -4.24 -39.75
CA ALA A 354 7.87 -2.81 -39.66
C ALA A 354 8.57 -1.94 -40.73
N LEU A 355 9.79 -2.32 -41.14
CA LEU A 355 10.56 -1.65 -42.20
C LEU A 355 10.11 -2.05 -43.60
N LEU A 356 9.67 -3.29 -43.79
CA LEU A 356 9.18 -3.79 -45.07
C LEU A 356 7.84 -3.14 -45.45
N ASP A 357 6.93 -3.01 -44.48
CA ASP A 357 5.61 -2.39 -44.68
C ASP A 357 5.47 -1.08 -43.86
N PRO A 358 6.06 0.05 -44.32
CA PRO A 358 6.04 1.31 -43.56
C PRO A 358 4.63 1.89 -43.41
N ILE A 359 3.75 1.65 -44.38
CA ILE A 359 2.36 2.13 -44.34
C ILE A 359 1.60 1.45 -43.20
N HIS A 360 1.76 0.13 -43.06
CA HIS A 360 1.14 -0.63 -41.97
C HIS A 360 1.58 -0.09 -40.60
N THR A 361 2.88 0.11 -40.41
CA THR A 361 3.45 0.65 -39.17
C THR A 361 2.92 2.06 -38.84
N ILE A 362 2.83 2.95 -39.83
CA ILE A 362 2.33 4.33 -39.62
C ILE A 362 0.85 4.32 -39.22
N VAL A 363 0.02 3.51 -39.90
CA VAL A 363 -1.40 3.39 -39.58
C VAL A 363 -1.60 2.81 -38.18
N TYR A 364 -0.83 1.77 -37.83
CA TYR A 364 -0.86 1.17 -36.50
C TYR A 364 -0.48 2.19 -35.40
N ILE A 365 0.62 2.94 -35.58
CA ILE A 365 1.04 4.00 -34.65
C ILE A 365 -0.08 5.05 -34.49
N ALA A 366 -0.63 5.54 -35.60
CA ALA A 366 -1.68 6.57 -35.58
C ALA A 366 -2.95 6.06 -34.88
N TYR A 367 -3.36 4.83 -35.17
CA TYR A 367 -4.48 4.16 -34.52
C TYR A 367 -4.25 4.04 -33.01
N MET A 368 -3.08 3.54 -32.60
CA MET A 368 -2.78 3.29 -31.19
C MET A 368 -2.75 4.58 -30.36
N LEU A 369 -2.07 5.62 -30.86
CA LEU A 369 -1.95 6.91 -30.18
C LEU A 369 -3.30 7.62 -30.08
N SER A 370 -4.07 7.65 -31.18
CA SER A 370 -5.37 8.32 -31.21
C SER A 370 -6.40 7.60 -30.34
N ALA A 371 -6.47 6.26 -30.41
CA ALA A 371 -7.36 5.46 -29.58
C ALA A 371 -7.06 5.66 -28.09
N CYS A 372 -5.79 5.58 -27.67
CA CYS A 372 -5.41 5.76 -26.27
C CYS A 372 -5.69 7.19 -25.76
N ALA A 373 -5.43 8.22 -26.58
CA ALA A 373 -5.72 9.60 -26.21
C ALA A 373 -7.23 9.87 -26.07
N ILE A 374 -8.04 9.36 -27.01
CA ILE A 374 -9.50 9.49 -26.98
C ILE A 374 -10.07 8.75 -25.76
N PHE A 375 -9.69 7.49 -25.56
CA PHE A 375 -10.18 6.71 -24.42
C PHE A 375 -9.80 7.30 -23.08
N SER A 376 -8.59 7.84 -22.96
CA SER A 376 -8.17 8.54 -21.75
C SER A 376 -9.06 9.77 -21.48
N LYS A 377 -9.37 10.55 -22.51
CA LYS A 377 -10.22 11.74 -22.35
C LYS A 377 -11.69 11.39 -22.07
N THR A 378 -12.22 10.32 -22.63
CA THR A 378 -13.59 9.88 -22.30
C THR A 378 -13.64 9.26 -20.91
N TRP A 379 -12.57 8.58 -20.48
CA TRP A 379 -12.53 7.91 -19.19
C TRP A 379 -12.52 8.89 -18.01
N ILE A 380 -11.91 10.08 -18.13
CA ILE A 380 -11.95 11.08 -17.04
C ILE A 380 -13.37 11.56 -16.73
N GLU A 381 -14.29 11.52 -17.70
CA GLU A 381 -15.69 11.90 -17.51
C GLU A 381 -16.49 10.78 -16.84
N VAL A 382 -16.24 9.52 -17.22
CA VAL A 382 -16.92 8.34 -16.66
C VAL A 382 -16.43 8.00 -15.25
N SER A 383 -15.14 8.19 -14.98
CA SER A 383 -14.52 7.85 -13.69
C SER A 383 -14.80 8.84 -12.56
N GLY A 384 -15.55 9.92 -12.80
CA GLY A 384 -15.77 10.99 -11.82
C GLY A 384 -14.48 11.73 -11.44
N SER A 385 -13.41 11.59 -12.24
CA SER A 385 -12.13 12.29 -12.08
C SER A 385 -12.05 13.54 -12.95
N SER A 386 -13.21 14.05 -13.38
CA SER A 386 -13.30 15.23 -14.23
C SER A 386 -12.80 16.47 -13.46
N PRO A 387 -12.34 17.52 -14.15
CA PRO A 387 -11.93 18.75 -13.48
C PRO A 387 -13.01 19.36 -12.58
N ARG A 388 -14.29 19.11 -12.90
CA ARG A 388 -15.43 19.61 -12.13
C ARG A 388 -15.62 18.81 -10.84
N ASP A 389 -15.50 17.49 -10.92
CA ASP A 389 -15.70 16.60 -9.78
C ASP A 389 -14.55 16.73 -8.79
N VAL A 390 -13.30 16.79 -9.28
CA VAL A 390 -12.11 17.04 -8.45
C VAL A 390 -12.19 18.42 -7.79
N ALA A 391 -12.63 19.44 -8.51
CA ALA A 391 -12.83 20.77 -7.92
C ALA A 391 -13.91 20.76 -6.82
N LYS A 392 -15.00 20.02 -7.03
CA LYS A 392 -16.06 19.85 -6.02
C LYS A 392 -15.52 19.11 -4.80
N GLN A 393 -14.80 18.01 -4.99
CA GLN A 393 -14.19 17.22 -3.93
C GLN A 393 -13.21 18.04 -3.08
N LEU A 394 -12.31 18.80 -3.71
CA LEU A 394 -11.38 19.68 -2.99
C LEU A 394 -12.14 20.76 -2.21
N LYS A 395 -13.20 21.32 -2.78
CA LYS A 395 -14.04 22.32 -2.11
C LYS A 395 -14.77 21.73 -0.90
N ASP A 396 -15.32 20.53 -1.02
CA ASP A 396 -16.06 19.84 0.06
C ASP A 396 -15.12 19.47 1.22
N GLN A 397 -13.85 19.16 0.91
CA GLN A 397 -12.77 18.99 1.89
C GLN A 397 -12.28 20.30 2.53
N GLY A 398 -12.73 21.46 2.04
CA GLY A 398 -12.28 22.77 2.49
C GLY A 398 -10.87 23.11 2.02
N LEU A 399 -10.40 22.53 0.91
CA LEU A 399 -9.13 22.86 0.29
C LEU A 399 -9.33 23.94 -0.79
N VAL A 400 -8.48 24.95 -0.77
CA VAL A 400 -8.44 26.04 -1.75
C VAL A 400 -7.03 26.16 -2.31
N MET A 401 -6.89 26.48 -3.60
CA MET A 401 -5.57 26.73 -4.17
C MET A 401 -4.85 27.91 -3.52
N ALA A 402 -3.55 27.78 -3.32
CA ALA A 402 -2.71 28.89 -2.85
C ALA A 402 -2.66 30.00 -3.93
N GLY A 403 -2.82 31.26 -3.49
CA GLY A 403 -2.74 32.45 -4.37
C GLY A 403 -3.96 32.73 -5.25
N HIS A 404 -4.97 31.85 -5.25
CA HIS A 404 -6.11 31.89 -6.16
C HIS A 404 -7.43 32.02 -5.38
N ARG A 405 -8.42 32.74 -5.95
CA ARG A 405 -9.79 32.78 -5.39
C ARG A 405 -10.50 31.45 -5.68
N ASP A 406 -11.47 31.05 -4.86
CA ASP A 406 -12.18 29.76 -4.97
C ASP A 406 -12.71 29.44 -6.38
N GLN A 407 -13.19 30.45 -7.12
CA GLN A 407 -13.68 30.29 -8.49
C GLN A 407 -12.58 29.95 -9.52
N SER A 408 -11.32 30.31 -9.24
CA SER A 408 -10.19 30.05 -10.14
C SER A 408 -9.59 28.65 -10.01
N MET A 409 -9.95 27.89 -8.97
CA MET A 409 -9.49 26.50 -8.80
C MET A 409 -9.92 25.60 -9.96
N TYR A 410 -11.19 25.67 -10.35
CA TYR A 410 -11.72 24.93 -11.49
C TYR A 410 -11.04 25.31 -12.80
N LYS A 411 -10.68 26.59 -12.99
CA LYS A 411 -10.07 27.06 -14.23
C LYS A 411 -8.68 26.47 -14.46
N GLU A 412 -7.85 26.39 -13.42
CA GLU A 412 -6.54 25.74 -13.52
C GLU A 412 -6.66 24.22 -13.66
N LEU A 413 -7.53 23.57 -12.88
CA LEU A 413 -7.78 22.13 -13.03
C LEU A 413 -8.26 21.76 -14.44
N LYS A 414 -9.13 22.60 -15.04
CA LYS A 414 -9.61 22.43 -16.42
C LYS A 414 -8.48 22.59 -17.45
N ARG A 415 -7.41 23.32 -17.14
CA ARG A 415 -6.24 23.46 -18.02
C ARG A 415 -5.30 22.26 -17.89
N ILE A 416 -5.07 21.79 -16.68
CA ILE A 416 -4.06 20.78 -16.38
C ILE A 416 -4.59 19.36 -16.64
N ILE A 417 -5.75 19.00 -16.10
CA ILE A 417 -6.25 17.61 -16.11
C ILE A 417 -6.51 17.08 -17.53
N PRO A 418 -7.25 17.76 -18.43
CA PRO A 418 -7.50 17.23 -19.77
C PRO A 418 -6.22 17.12 -20.61
N THR A 419 -5.28 18.05 -20.42
CA THR A 419 -3.97 18.02 -21.09
C THR A 419 -3.14 16.84 -20.59
N ALA A 420 -3.09 16.63 -19.27
CA ALA A 420 -2.40 15.49 -18.66
C ALA A 420 -3.05 14.16 -19.09
N ALA A 421 -4.38 14.06 -19.14
CA ALA A 421 -5.09 12.85 -19.55
C ALA A 421 -4.83 12.51 -21.03
N ALA A 422 -4.96 13.47 -21.94
CA ALA A 422 -4.76 13.24 -23.37
C ALA A 422 -3.28 12.95 -23.69
N PHE A 423 -2.35 13.73 -23.14
CA PHE A 423 -0.92 13.54 -23.35
C PHE A 423 -0.43 12.26 -22.68
N GLY A 424 -0.86 11.96 -21.46
CA GLY A 424 -0.57 10.72 -20.76
C GLY A 424 -1.07 9.48 -21.52
N GLY A 425 -2.31 9.52 -22.04
CA GLY A 425 -2.86 8.45 -22.87
C GLY A 425 -2.06 8.24 -24.16
N ALA A 426 -1.68 9.32 -24.84
CA ALA A 426 -0.82 9.25 -26.03
C ALA A 426 0.59 8.71 -25.69
N CYS A 427 1.19 9.14 -24.57
CA CYS A 427 2.49 8.62 -24.12
C CYS A 427 2.44 7.12 -23.83
N ILE A 428 1.40 6.62 -23.15
CA ILE A 428 1.22 5.18 -22.91
C ILE A 428 1.10 4.43 -24.26
N GLY A 429 0.29 4.96 -25.18
CA GLY A 429 0.18 4.38 -26.52
C GLY A 429 1.54 4.33 -27.25
N ALA A 430 2.32 5.41 -27.17
CA ALA A 430 3.65 5.49 -27.78
C ALA A 430 4.63 4.46 -27.20
N LEU A 431 4.63 4.30 -25.88
CA LEU A 431 5.45 3.29 -25.20
C LEU A 431 5.04 1.87 -25.59
N SER A 432 3.73 1.62 -25.78
CA SER A 432 3.24 0.30 -26.19
C SER A 432 3.77 -0.04 -27.57
N VAL A 433 3.61 0.89 -28.52
CA VAL A 433 4.09 0.68 -29.88
C VAL A 433 5.62 0.55 -29.92
N ALA A 434 6.35 1.35 -29.16
CA ALA A 434 7.80 1.22 -29.06
C ALA A 434 8.21 -0.16 -28.52
N SER A 435 7.50 -0.66 -27.51
CA SER A 435 7.74 -1.98 -26.94
C SER A 435 7.43 -3.12 -27.91
N ASP A 436 6.33 -3.02 -28.67
CA ASP A 436 5.95 -3.99 -29.69
C ASP A 436 6.97 -3.99 -30.85
N LEU A 437 7.42 -2.81 -31.30
CA LEU A 437 8.43 -2.66 -32.36
C LEU A 437 9.82 -3.18 -31.97
N MET A 438 10.20 -3.02 -30.70
CA MET A 438 11.48 -3.53 -30.17
C MET A 438 11.44 -5.05 -29.92
N GLY A 439 10.28 -5.69 -30.03
CA GLY A 439 10.12 -7.13 -29.80
C GLY A 439 10.22 -7.53 -28.34
N ALA A 440 9.75 -6.68 -27.41
CA ALA A 440 9.78 -6.99 -25.98
C ALA A 440 9.07 -8.34 -25.67
N LEU A 441 9.63 -9.09 -24.71
CA LEU A 441 9.02 -10.29 -24.14
C LEU A 441 7.76 -9.91 -23.35
N GLY A 442 6.63 -10.53 -23.71
CA GLY A 442 5.31 -10.09 -23.26
C GLY A 442 4.89 -8.86 -24.06
N SER A 443 3.70 -8.85 -24.66
CA SER A 443 3.29 -7.74 -25.54
C SER A 443 3.54 -6.38 -24.88
N GLY A 444 3.76 -5.34 -25.68
CA GLY A 444 3.99 -3.99 -25.17
C GLY A 444 2.90 -3.55 -24.21
N THR A 445 1.65 -3.83 -24.56
CA THR A 445 0.47 -3.63 -23.72
C THR A 445 0.59 -4.36 -22.37
N GLY A 446 0.95 -5.65 -22.38
CA GLY A 446 1.07 -6.45 -21.16
C GLY A 446 2.17 -5.93 -20.25
N THR A 447 3.37 -5.71 -20.79
CA THR A 447 4.52 -5.21 -20.02
C THR A 447 4.19 -3.88 -19.33
N LEU A 448 3.56 -2.94 -20.05
CA LEU A 448 3.11 -1.66 -19.50
C LEU A 448 2.10 -1.80 -18.36
N LEU A 449 1.10 -2.67 -18.54
CA LEU A 449 0.09 -2.93 -17.52
C LEU A 449 0.75 -3.46 -16.24
N ALA A 450 1.64 -4.44 -16.36
CA ALA A 450 2.34 -5.03 -15.22
C ALA A 450 3.17 -3.98 -14.47
N VAL A 451 3.99 -3.18 -15.17
CA VAL A 451 4.83 -2.15 -14.53
C VAL A 451 3.98 -1.16 -13.75
N THR A 452 2.94 -0.62 -14.38
CA THR A 452 2.16 0.44 -13.74
C THR A 452 1.28 -0.10 -12.60
N ILE A 453 0.81 -1.35 -12.68
CA ILE A 453 0.11 -2.01 -11.56
C ILE A 453 1.08 -2.15 -10.38
N ILE A 454 2.25 -2.74 -10.59
CA ILE A 454 3.26 -2.96 -9.55
C ILE A 454 3.69 -1.63 -8.92
N TYR A 455 3.92 -0.60 -9.74
CA TYR A 455 4.25 0.73 -9.24
C TYR A 455 3.11 1.33 -8.41
N GLY A 456 1.85 1.13 -8.82
CA GLY A 456 0.69 1.53 -8.05
C GLY A 456 0.65 0.87 -6.67
N TYR A 457 0.90 -0.44 -6.59
CA TYR A 457 1.02 -1.18 -5.33
C TYR A 457 2.19 -0.68 -4.47
N PHE A 458 3.36 -0.43 -5.08
CA PHE A 458 4.52 0.12 -4.39
C PHE A 458 4.20 1.47 -3.73
N GLU A 459 3.48 2.35 -4.42
CA GLU A 459 3.13 3.65 -3.86
C GLU A 459 2.10 3.55 -2.73
N ILE A 460 1.13 2.63 -2.83
CA ILE A 460 0.19 2.35 -1.74
C ILE A 460 0.96 1.87 -0.51
N ALA A 461 1.90 0.94 -0.68
CA ALA A 461 2.76 0.45 0.39
C ALA A 461 3.65 1.57 0.97
N ALA A 462 4.22 2.44 0.12
CA ALA A 462 5.04 3.56 0.54
C ALA A 462 4.24 4.58 1.38
N LYS A 463 2.98 4.86 1.01
CA LYS A 463 2.10 5.76 1.75
C LYS A 463 1.61 5.18 3.08
N GLU A 464 1.49 3.85 3.18
CA GLU A 464 1.14 3.17 4.43
C GLU A 464 2.32 3.06 5.42
N GLY A 465 3.54 3.47 5.04
CA GLY A 465 4.63 3.79 5.97
C GLY A 465 5.66 2.68 6.27
N ASP A 466 5.61 1.53 5.60
CA ASP A 466 6.50 0.39 5.89
C ASP A 466 7.45 0.00 4.74
N LEU A 467 7.93 0.99 3.96
CA LEU A 467 8.85 0.72 2.85
C LEU A 467 10.21 0.21 3.33
N ALA A 468 10.69 0.71 4.48
CA ALA A 468 11.94 0.30 5.09
C ALA A 468 11.90 -1.17 5.54
N GLY A 469 10.79 -1.63 6.11
CA GLY A 469 10.61 -3.02 6.53
C GLY A 469 10.53 -4.01 5.35
N ILE A 470 9.94 -3.60 4.22
CA ILE A 470 9.85 -4.43 3.00
C ILE A 470 11.24 -4.64 2.38
N LEU A 471 12.03 -3.57 2.24
CA LEU A 471 13.37 -3.63 1.65
C LEU A 471 14.34 -4.45 2.53
N GLU A 472 14.28 -4.30 3.85
CA GLU A 472 15.10 -5.08 4.79
C GLU A 472 14.74 -6.58 4.78
N ARG A 473 13.47 -6.93 4.60
CA ARG A 473 13.02 -8.32 4.54
C ARG A 473 13.29 -8.96 3.19
N ALA A 474 13.13 -8.20 2.09
CA ALA A 474 13.46 -8.67 0.74
C ALA A 474 14.96 -8.98 0.62
N SER A 475 15.83 -8.15 1.20
CA SER A 475 17.28 -8.44 1.23
C SER A 475 17.61 -9.69 2.04
N LYS A 476 16.95 -9.90 3.19
CA LYS A 476 17.10 -11.12 4.01
C LYS A 476 16.58 -12.39 3.31
N LEU A 477 15.48 -12.31 2.55
CA LEU A 477 14.89 -13.45 1.84
C LEU A 477 15.67 -13.87 0.58
N VAL A 478 16.34 -12.94 -0.09
CA VAL A 478 17.13 -13.23 -1.30
C VAL A 478 18.51 -13.82 -0.97
N GLY A 479 18.88 -13.91 0.31
CA GLY A 479 20.15 -14.53 0.73
C GLY A 479 21.40 -13.81 0.20
N MET A 480 21.24 -12.59 -0.33
CA MET A 480 22.35 -11.73 -0.70
C MET A 480 22.85 -11.04 0.57
N GLY A 481 23.81 -11.69 1.22
CA GLY A 481 24.74 -10.99 2.11
C GLY A 481 25.53 -9.98 1.28
N ILE A 482 25.05 -8.75 1.23
CA ILE A 482 25.85 -7.61 0.79
C ILE A 482 26.33 -6.96 2.09
N ASP A 483 27.56 -7.31 2.46
CA ASP A 483 28.35 -6.53 3.41
C ASP A 483 28.41 -5.08 2.92
N GLY A 484 28.26 -4.15 3.87
CA GLY A 484 27.96 -2.76 3.60
C GLY A 484 29.01 -2.03 2.77
N ASP A 485 28.74 -1.91 1.48
CA ASP A 485 29.25 -0.83 0.64
C ASP A 485 28.07 0.05 0.21
N ASP A 486 27.99 1.24 0.85
CA ASP A 486 27.03 2.32 0.57
C ASP A 486 27.10 2.88 -0.87
N SER A 487 27.91 2.30 -1.75
CA SER A 487 28.06 2.73 -3.15
C SER A 487 26.95 2.27 -4.09
N ILE A 488 26.20 1.21 -3.77
CA ILE A 488 25.11 0.74 -4.64
C ILE A 488 23.79 1.51 -4.38
N ILE A 489 23.59 1.98 -3.15
CA ILE A 489 22.42 2.81 -2.78
C ILE A 489 22.58 4.24 -3.33
N SER A 490 23.80 4.77 -3.44
CA SER A 490 24.04 6.08 -4.08
C SER A 490 23.79 6.12 -5.59
N HIS A 491 23.71 4.97 -6.27
CA HIS A 491 23.34 4.92 -7.68
C HIS A 491 21.83 4.86 -7.91
N PHE A 492 21.03 4.46 -6.91
CA PHE A 492 19.57 4.48 -6.96
C PHE A 492 18.95 5.76 -6.38
N SER A 493 19.72 6.59 -5.66
CA SER A 493 19.29 7.92 -5.19
C SER A 493 19.17 8.99 -6.29
N PHE A 494 19.36 8.64 -7.57
CA PHE A 494 19.14 9.54 -8.70
C PHE A 494 17.66 9.72 -9.11
N ILE A 495 16.72 9.04 -8.44
CA ILE A 495 15.27 9.06 -8.77
C ILE A 495 14.44 9.80 -7.71
N SER A 496 14.97 10.91 -7.16
CA SER A 496 14.17 11.89 -6.42
C SER A 496 14.81 13.28 -6.57
N PRO A 497 14.12 14.29 -7.12
CA PRO A 497 14.68 15.63 -7.14
C PRO A 497 14.73 16.19 -5.71
N PRO A 498 15.80 16.92 -5.33
CA PRO A 498 15.82 17.61 -4.05
C PRO A 498 14.81 18.76 -4.06
N LEU A 499 13.96 18.81 -3.04
CA LEU A 499 13.14 19.97 -2.71
C LEU A 499 14.05 21.19 -2.55
N SER A 500 13.91 22.16 -3.45
CA SER A 500 14.63 23.42 -3.36
C SER A 500 14.11 24.23 -2.17
N SER A 501 14.91 24.35 -1.11
CA SER A 501 14.86 25.53 -0.25
C SER A 501 16.08 26.40 -0.57
N SER A 502 15.81 27.51 -1.22
CA SER A 502 16.74 28.61 -1.41
C SER A 502 17.15 29.19 -0.07
N HIS A 503 18.41 29.08 0.31
CA HIS A 503 19.18 30.14 0.99
C HIS A 503 20.67 29.76 1.02
N LYS A 504 21.47 30.36 0.14
CA LYS A 504 22.93 30.45 0.26
C LYS A 504 23.28 31.86 0.69
N THR A 505 24.02 31.99 1.79
CA THR A 505 24.88 33.15 2.05
C THR A 505 26.13 32.65 2.78
N SER A 506 27.22 32.64 2.01
CA SER A 506 28.66 32.69 2.34
C SER A 506 29.13 32.70 3.81
N LEU A 507 30.14 31.87 4.15
CA LEU A 507 31.56 32.28 4.18
C LEU A 507 32.48 31.09 4.58
N ASP A 508 33.48 30.86 3.73
CA ASP A 508 34.91 30.63 3.99
C ASP A 508 35.45 29.46 4.85
N SER A 509 36.07 28.53 4.11
CA SER A 509 37.43 27.97 4.24
C SER A 509 38.05 27.71 5.63
N PHE A 510 38.53 26.48 5.87
CA PHE A 510 39.96 26.20 6.09
C PHE A 510 40.25 24.69 5.95
N ASN A 511 41.15 24.36 5.03
CA ASN A 511 41.87 23.09 4.94
C ASN A 511 42.85 22.95 6.12
N THR A 512 43.01 21.76 6.69
CA THR A 512 44.22 20.90 6.53
C THR A 512 44.16 19.62 7.38
N PRO A 513 44.93 18.56 7.01
CA PRO A 513 44.69 17.18 7.41
C PRO A 513 45.83 16.54 8.24
N SER A 514 45.61 15.27 8.64
CA SER A 514 46.61 14.25 9.04
C SER A 514 47.21 14.42 10.47
N ALA A 515 47.52 13.41 11.29
CA ALA A 515 47.88 12.02 11.02
C ALA A 515 47.91 11.17 12.34
N LEU A 516 48.10 9.85 12.19
CA LEU A 516 48.64 8.86 13.16
C LEU A 516 47.63 8.33 14.22
N THR A 517 47.47 7.04 14.52
CA THR A 517 48.23 5.80 14.28
C THR A 517 47.38 4.58 14.69
N ASN A 518 47.47 3.53 13.87
CA ASN A 518 47.40 2.09 14.12
C ASN A 518 46.83 1.48 15.43
N ASN A 519 46.04 0.42 15.16
CA ASN A 519 45.92 -0.85 15.86
C ASN A 519 45.12 -0.90 17.17
N ASN A 520 43.84 -1.32 17.05
CA ASN A 520 43.35 -2.59 17.59
C ASN A 520 41.86 -2.74 17.23
N HIS A 521 41.43 -3.96 16.92
CA HIS A 521 40.05 -4.33 16.61
C HIS A 521 39.02 -3.59 17.51
N PRO A 522 38.01 -2.90 16.96
CA PRO A 522 36.82 -2.62 17.75
C PRO A 522 36.11 -3.97 17.98
N PRO A 523 35.54 -4.21 19.18
CA PRO A 523 34.74 -5.40 19.40
C PRO A 523 33.55 -5.39 18.44
N LEU A 524 33.08 -6.58 18.07
CA LEU A 524 31.84 -6.79 17.32
C LEU A 524 30.77 -5.80 17.79
N PRO A 525 30.05 -5.09 16.90
CA PRO A 525 28.92 -4.29 17.33
C PRO A 525 27.94 -5.22 18.05
N ASN A 526 27.73 -4.97 19.34
CA ASN A 526 26.70 -5.61 20.12
C ASN A 526 25.38 -5.60 19.30
N PRO A 527 24.59 -6.69 19.33
CA PRO A 527 23.32 -6.72 18.63
C PRO A 527 22.52 -5.51 19.07
N ILE A 528 22.11 -4.70 18.09
CA ILE A 528 21.18 -3.56 18.14
C ILE A 528 20.70 -3.32 19.58
N GLN A 529 21.30 -2.34 20.26
CA GLN A 529 20.76 -1.83 21.51
C GLN A 529 19.36 -1.33 21.18
N SER A 530 18.38 -2.18 21.42
CA SER A 530 16.96 -1.88 21.40
C SER A 530 16.81 -0.49 22.00
N ILE A 531 16.23 0.44 21.24
CA ILE A 531 15.77 1.71 21.78
C ILE A 531 14.68 1.32 22.78
N MET A 532 15.07 1.02 24.02
CA MET A 532 14.16 0.71 25.10
C MET A 532 13.45 2.01 25.41
N SER A 533 12.24 2.18 24.88
CA SER A 533 11.33 3.22 25.34
C SER A 533 11.03 2.98 26.82
N ALA A 534 10.93 4.07 27.59
CA ALA A 534 10.52 4.01 28.99
C ALA A 534 9.25 3.15 29.16
N PHE A 535 9.32 2.13 30.00
CA PHE A 535 8.20 1.22 30.26
C PHE A 535 8.00 1.04 31.76
N VAL A 536 6.74 0.99 32.20
CA VAL A 536 6.40 0.81 33.63
C VAL A 536 7.01 -0.52 34.12
N THR A 537 7.47 -0.56 35.37
CA THR A 537 8.21 -1.67 36.02
C THR A 537 9.68 -1.82 35.62
N GLN A 538 10.17 -1.08 34.62
CA GLN A 538 11.57 -1.07 34.23
C GLN A 538 12.33 0.12 34.85
N PRO A 539 13.67 0.07 34.95
CA PRO A 539 14.48 1.23 35.32
C PRO A 539 14.22 2.42 34.39
N ALA A 540 14.08 3.62 34.95
CA ALA A 540 13.91 4.84 34.17
C ALA A 540 15.18 5.15 33.35
N PRO A 541 15.07 5.55 32.06
CA PRO A 541 16.22 5.95 31.26
C PRO A 541 17.00 7.09 31.92
N ASP A 542 18.28 6.87 32.19
CA ASP A 542 19.15 7.85 32.84
C ASP A 542 19.57 8.94 31.85
N PHE A 543 19.79 10.16 32.36
CA PHE A 543 20.25 11.29 31.55
C PHE A 543 21.03 12.29 32.39
N THR A 544 21.93 13.01 31.71
CA THR A 544 22.60 14.20 32.23
C THR A 544 22.25 15.39 31.34
N ALA A 545 21.68 16.45 31.92
CA ALA A 545 21.28 17.62 31.15
C ALA A 545 21.36 18.93 31.96
N THR A 546 21.62 20.00 31.23
CA THR A 546 21.64 21.37 31.75
C THR A 546 20.23 21.80 32.14
N THR A 547 20.09 22.22 33.39
CA THR A 547 18.82 22.58 34.02
C THR A 547 18.90 24.01 34.53
N LEU A 548 17.83 24.77 34.29
CA LEU A 548 17.60 26.07 34.90
C LEU A 548 17.07 25.87 36.33
N PHE A 549 17.82 26.37 37.30
CA PHE A 549 17.42 26.42 38.72
C PHE A 549 16.81 27.77 39.10
N PRO A 550 16.09 27.85 40.23
CA PRO A 550 15.48 29.08 40.71
C PRO A 550 16.52 30.20 40.84
N GLY A 551 16.18 31.41 40.39
CA GLY A 551 17.09 32.56 40.41
C GLY A 551 18.02 32.69 39.20
N GLY A 552 17.82 31.90 38.14
CA GLY A 552 18.53 32.06 36.86
C GLY A 552 19.83 31.27 36.73
N GLU A 553 20.13 30.36 37.67
CA GLU A 553 21.37 29.58 37.67
C GLU A 553 21.26 28.36 36.74
N PHE A 554 22.29 28.13 35.92
CA PHE A 554 22.39 26.92 35.09
C PHE A 554 23.27 25.88 35.76
N LYS A 555 22.75 24.67 35.95
CA LYS A 555 23.50 23.55 36.53
C LYS A 555 23.10 22.24 35.85
N ASP A 556 24.09 21.38 35.62
CA ASP A 556 23.83 20.04 35.09
C ASP A 556 23.32 19.12 36.21
N ILE A 557 22.22 18.42 35.93
CA ILE A 557 21.69 17.38 36.81
C ILE A 557 21.83 16.02 36.13
N THR A 558 21.98 14.97 36.94
CA THR A 558 21.88 13.58 36.47
C THR A 558 20.73 12.91 37.20
N LEU A 559 19.85 12.22 36.48
CA LEU A 559 18.65 11.60 37.06
C LEU A 559 19.01 10.61 38.18
N SER A 560 20.09 9.84 38.01
CA SER A 560 20.60 8.91 39.03
C SER A 560 20.94 9.57 40.37
N ALA A 561 21.21 10.88 40.41
CA ALA A 561 21.50 11.62 41.65
C ALA A 561 20.27 11.76 42.55
N TYR A 562 19.06 11.53 42.02
CA TYR A 562 17.80 11.61 42.76
C TYR A 562 17.36 10.25 43.33
N ARG A 563 18.23 9.23 43.36
CA ARG A 563 17.94 7.97 44.08
C ARG A 563 17.73 8.25 45.57
N GLY A 564 16.77 7.54 46.18
CA GLY A 564 16.36 7.75 47.58
C GLY A 564 15.19 8.73 47.77
N GLN A 565 14.73 9.39 46.71
CA GLN A 565 13.52 10.23 46.70
C GLN A 565 12.67 9.88 45.48
N TRP A 566 11.38 10.21 45.53
CA TRP A 566 10.49 10.06 44.37
C TRP A 566 10.76 11.17 43.36
N VAL A 567 10.67 10.87 42.07
CA VAL A 567 10.88 11.86 41.00
C VAL A 567 9.68 11.86 40.05
N VAL A 568 9.15 13.04 39.77
CA VAL A 568 8.15 13.28 38.72
C VAL A 568 8.83 14.02 37.58
N LEU A 569 8.95 13.38 36.42
CA LEU A 569 9.40 14.03 35.18
C LEU A 569 8.18 14.52 34.40
N LEU A 570 8.10 15.83 34.22
CA LEU A 570 7.00 16.52 33.56
C LEU A 570 7.48 17.05 32.19
N PHE A 571 7.27 16.25 31.14
CA PHE A 571 7.51 16.70 29.77
C PHE A 571 6.41 17.65 29.30
N TYR A 572 6.80 18.74 28.66
CA TYR A 572 5.87 19.70 28.05
C TYR A 572 6.37 20.12 26.65
N PRO A 573 5.46 20.49 25.73
CA PRO A 573 5.80 20.67 24.32
C PRO A 573 6.86 21.73 24.01
N LEU A 574 6.59 22.99 24.38
CA LEU A 574 7.44 24.15 24.09
C LEU A 574 7.17 25.29 25.07
N ASP A 575 8.20 26.10 25.31
CA ASP A 575 8.12 27.39 25.99
C ASP A 575 7.28 28.40 25.17
N PHE A 576 6.77 29.45 25.83
CA PHE A 576 5.96 30.52 25.19
C PHE A 576 4.69 30.07 24.46
N THR A 577 4.16 28.88 24.78
CA THR A 577 2.88 28.37 24.25
C THR A 577 1.71 28.64 25.21
N PHE A 578 0.49 28.25 24.83
CA PHE A 578 -0.74 28.64 25.54
C PHE A 578 -1.06 27.80 26.79
N VAL A 579 -0.83 26.49 26.74
CA VAL A 579 -1.21 25.54 27.81
C VAL A 579 -0.02 25.19 28.73
N CYS A 580 1.21 25.27 28.23
CA CYS A 580 2.40 25.02 29.06
C CYS A 580 2.53 25.96 30.27
N PRO A 581 2.29 27.29 30.19
CA PRO A 581 2.40 28.14 31.37
C PRO A 581 1.37 27.77 32.44
N THR A 582 0.17 27.30 32.05
CA THR A 582 -0.84 26.91 33.05
C THR A 582 -0.44 25.64 33.80
N GLU A 583 0.15 24.64 33.12
CA GLU A 583 0.65 23.43 33.80
C GLU A 583 1.84 23.77 34.72
N ILE A 584 2.85 24.46 34.21
CA ILE A 584 4.08 24.73 34.96
C ILE A 584 3.80 25.57 36.21
N ILE A 585 2.90 26.57 36.13
CA ILE A 585 2.51 27.39 37.28
C ILE A 585 1.79 26.55 38.34
N GLN A 586 0.86 25.68 37.96
CA GLN A 586 0.16 24.82 38.92
C GLN A 586 1.10 23.84 39.62
N TYR A 587 2.04 23.23 38.89
CA TYR A 587 3.07 22.38 39.50
C TYR A 587 4.00 23.18 40.41
N ASN A 588 4.36 24.41 40.04
CA ASN A 588 5.19 25.30 40.86
C ASN A 588 4.51 25.65 42.20
N GLU A 589 3.21 25.96 42.18
CA GLU A 589 2.42 26.23 43.39
C GLU A 589 2.29 24.99 44.28
N ALA A 590 2.24 23.79 43.69
CA ALA A 590 2.14 22.52 44.39
C ALA A 590 3.49 21.96 44.90
N LEU A 591 4.64 22.56 44.55
CA LEU A 591 5.96 22.08 44.98
C LEU A 591 6.09 21.81 46.48
N PRO A 592 5.57 22.66 47.41
CA PRO A 592 5.65 22.37 48.84
C PRO A 592 4.93 21.07 49.24
N ARG A 593 3.86 20.70 48.53
CA ARG A 593 3.12 19.46 48.76
C ARG A 593 3.90 18.24 48.28
N PHE A 594 4.57 18.33 47.14
CA PHE A 594 5.47 17.28 46.65
C PHE A 594 6.69 17.09 47.58
N GLN A 595 7.26 18.19 48.07
CA GLN A 595 8.37 18.13 49.04
C GLN A 595 7.95 17.47 50.37
N ALA A 596 6.73 17.73 50.85
CA ALA A 596 6.21 17.12 52.07
C ALA A 596 6.12 15.59 51.99
N ILE A 597 5.97 15.03 50.79
CA ILE A 597 5.96 13.58 50.53
C ILE A 597 7.28 13.09 49.91
N ASN A 598 8.40 13.77 50.17
CA ASN A 598 9.74 13.41 49.68
C ASN A 598 9.80 13.15 48.16
N THR A 599 9.15 14.02 47.39
CA THR A 599 9.07 13.95 45.92
C THR A 599 9.63 15.21 45.27
N THR A 600 10.50 15.03 44.29
CA THR A 600 11.05 16.11 43.45
C THR A 600 10.37 16.12 42.08
N VAL A 601 10.03 17.31 41.58
CA VAL A 601 9.44 17.50 40.25
C VAL A 601 10.44 18.21 39.34
N LEU A 602 10.60 17.71 38.11
CA LEU A 602 11.48 18.29 37.08
C LEU A 602 10.66 18.52 35.80
N GLY A 603 10.65 19.75 35.28
CA GLY A 603 10.06 20.05 33.98
C GLY A 603 11.06 19.75 32.86
N VAL A 604 10.63 19.16 31.74
CA VAL A 604 11.49 18.83 30.60
C VAL A 604 10.87 19.31 29.30
N SER A 605 11.63 20.01 28.47
CA SER A 605 11.24 20.42 27.11
C SER A 605 12.43 20.33 26.16
N THR A 606 12.16 20.24 24.86
CA THR A 606 13.19 20.27 23.80
C THR A 606 13.81 21.65 23.59
N ASP A 607 13.34 22.66 24.34
CA ASP A 607 13.90 24.01 24.34
C ASP A 607 15.26 24.11 25.04
N SER A 608 16.00 25.18 24.70
CA SER A 608 17.30 25.46 25.30
C SER A 608 17.17 26.06 26.70
N HIS A 609 18.16 25.85 27.57
CA HIS A 609 18.20 26.49 28.90
C HIS A 609 18.10 28.03 28.85
N PHE A 610 18.57 28.67 27.77
CA PHE A 610 18.38 30.11 27.53
C PHE A 610 16.93 30.50 27.25
N SER A 611 16.17 29.62 26.58
CA SER A 611 14.73 29.82 26.35
C SER A 611 13.97 29.75 27.67
N HIS A 612 14.28 28.75 28.50
CA HIS A 612 13.73 28.63 29.86
C HIS A 612 13.95 29.91 30.66
N LEU A 613 15.18 30.46 30.64
CA LEU A 613 15.51 31.70 31.36
C LEU A 613 14.67 32.88 30.85
N ALA A 614 14.64 33.10 29.54
CA ALA A 614 13.84 34.18 28.95
C ALA A 614 12.33 34.02 29.23
N TRP A 615 11.86 32.78 29.39
CA TRP A 615 10.45 32.50 29.70
C TRP A 615 10.11 32.80 31.17
N THR A 616 11.07 32.62 32.09
CA THR A 616 10.93 33.02 33.50
C THR A 616 10.86 34.52 33.69
N GLU A 617 11.68 35.29 32.98
CA GLU A 617 11.71 36.77 33.06
C GLU A 617 10.44 37.43 32.50
N ARG A 618 9.65 36.69 31.72
CA ARG A 618 8.42 37.22 31.11
C ARG A 618 7.28 37.25 32.13
N PRO A 619 6.51 38.36 32.22
CA PRO A 619 5.38 38.44 33.14
C PRO A 619 4.27 37.42 32.86
N ARG A 620 3.65 36.86 33.92
CA ARG A 620 2.52 35.91 33.81
C ARG A 620 1.36 36.41 32.95
N LYS A 621 1.05 37.71 33.04
CA LYS A 621 -0.01 38.36 32.22
C LYS A 621 0.25 38.30 30.71
N GLN A 622 1.48 38.02 30.29
CA GLN A 622 1.88 37.91 28.89
C GLN A 622 2.25 36.47 28.49
N GLY A 623 1.90 35.46 29.30
CA GLY A 623 2.19 34.05 29.04
C GLY A 623 3.59 33.58 29.48
N GLY A 624 4.28 34.35 30.32
CA GLY A 624 5.52 33.92 30.98
C GLY A 624 5.27 33.21 32.32
N LEU A 625 6.32 32.72 32.96
CA LEU A 625 6.24 32.01 34.24
C LEU A 625 6.33 32.95 35.46
N GLY A 626 7.00 34.09 35.30
CA GLY A 626 7.29 35.05 36.36
C GLY A 626 8.54 34.68 37.19
N ASP A 627 9.09 35.68 37.87
CA ASP A 627 10.35 35.59 38.63
C ASP A 627 10.25 34.68 39.88
N ASP A 628 9.05 34.23 40.24
CA ASP A 628 8.76 33.39 41.40
C ASP A 628 8.73 31.88 41.07
N LEU A 629 9.22 31.49 39.89
CA LEU A 629 9.38 30.08 39.52
C LEU A 629 10.47 29.40 40.38
N LYS A 630 10.06 28.34 41.08
CA LYS A 630 10.93 27.45 41.88
C LYS A 630 11.11 26.07 41.26
N LEU A 631 10.33 25.72 40.23
CA LEU A 631 10.43 24.45 39.51
C LEU A 631 11.68 24.44 38.63
N PRO A 632 12.59 23.45 38.76
CA PRO A 632 13.71 23.29 37.85
C PRO A 632 13.25 22.87 36.45
N LEU A 633 13.81 23.51 35.40
CA LEU A 633 13.49 23.24 33.99
C LEU A 633 14.70 22.66 33.26
N VAL A 634 14.61 21.40 32.85
CA VAL A 634 15.63 20.64 32.13
C VAL A 634 15.55 20.96 30.64
N SER A 635 16.70 21.22 30.03
CA SER A 635 16.83 21.44 28.59
C SER A 635 17.19 20.14 27.86
N ASP A 636 16.29 19.65 27.01
CA ASP A 636 16.55 18.52 26.10
C ASP A 636 16.78 19.00 24.67
N LYS A 637 17.72 19.94 24.48
CA LYS A 637 17.97 20.50 23.14
C LYS A 637 18.45 19.46 22.10
N SER A 638 18.96 18.32 22.58
CA SER A 638 19.43 17.21 21.74
C SER A 638 18.31 16.21 21.35
N HIS A 639 17.11 16.38 21.92
CA HIS A 639 15.96 15.49 21.80
C HIS A 639 16.19 14.05 22.31
N LYS A 640 17.33 13.79 22.96
CA LYS A 640 17.71 12.44 23.41
C LYS A 640 16.83 11.98 24.56
N ILE A 641 16.48 12.88 25.49
CA ILE A 641 15.68 12.54 26.67
C ILE A 641 14.24 12.26 26.23
N SER A 642 13.64 13.16 25.47
CA SER A 642 12.27 13.02 24.98
C SER A 642 12.11 11.75 24.12
N ARG A 643 13.16 11.39 23.34
CA ARG A 643 13.21 10.14 22.58
C ARG A 643 13.34 8.90 23.48
N SER A 644 14.21 8.91 24.49
CA SER A 644 14.36 7.76 25.40
C SER A 644 13.11 7.50 26.23
N TYR A 645 12.34 8.55 26.52
CA TYR A 645 11.06 8.45 27.21
C TYR A 645 9.87 8.21 26.27
N GLY A 646 10.08 8.13 24.95
CA GLY A 646 9.05 7.79 23.97
C GLY A 646 7.98 8.87 23.77
N VAL A 647 8.29 10.13 24.07
CA VAL A 647 7.35 11.26 24.01
C VAL A 647 7.71 12.29 22.94
N LEU A 648 8.77 12.08 22.17
CA LEU A 648 9.15 12.97 21.08
C LEU A 648 8.28 12.75 19.83
N LEU A 649 7.66 13.81 19.32
CA LEU A 649 7.11 13.84 17.96
C LEU A 649 8.24 14.19 16.99
N GLU A 650 8.78 13.18 16.29
CA GLU A 650 9.96 13.33 15.43
C GLU A 650 9.76 14.35 14.29
N ASP A 651 8.54 14.43 13.72
CA ASP A 651 8.22 15.35 12.62
C ASP A 651 8.17 16.83 13.06
N GLU A 652 7.83 17.07 14.32
CA GLU A 652 7.63 18.43 14.87
C GLU A 652 8.77 18.89 15.77
N GLY A 653 9.59 17.98 16.30
CA GLY A 653 10.69 18.29 17.23
C GLY A 653 10.22 18.74 18.62
N VAL A 654 8.98 18.41 19.00
CA VAL A 654 8.37 18.77 20.29
C VAL A 654 8.05 17.52 21.11
N ALA A 655 8.03 17.66 22.43
CA ALA A 655 7.59 16.59 23.31
C ALA A 655 6.06 16.59 23.48
N LEU A 656 5.45 15.40 23.49
CA LEU A 656 4.10 15.22 24.01
C LEU A 656 4.04 15.58 25.50
N ARG A 657 2.84 15.79 26.03
CA ARG A 657 2.62 16.05 27.46
C ARG A 657 2.75 14.76 28.26
N GLY A 658 3.99 14.28 28.42
CA GLY A 658 4.34 13.04 29.13
C GLY A 658 4.70 13.27 30.59
N LEU A 659 4.11 12.50 31.50
CA LEU A 659 4.38 12.51 32.94
C LEU A 659 4.86 11.13 33.37
N PHE A 660 5.98 11.10 34.08
CA PHE A 660 6.62 9.86 34.52
C PHE A 660 6.88 9.93 36.02
N ILE A 661 6.37 8.94 36.76
CA ILE A 661 6.60 8.82 38.21
C ILE A 661 7.64 7.72 38.44
N ILE A 662 8.77 8.10 39.02
CA ILE A 662 9.92 7.24 39.27
C ILE A 662 10.08 7.09 40.79
N ASP A 663 10.24 5.84 41.23
CA ASP A 663 10.40 5.52 42.64
C ASP A 663 11.84 5.76 43.15
N PRO A 664 12.07 5.70 44.48
CA PRO A 664 13.40 5.91 45.07
C PRO A 664 14.47 4.92 44.62
N LYS A 665 14.08 3.76 44.05
CA LYS A 665 14.99 2.74 43.51
C LYS A 665 15.37 3.04 42.05
N GLY A 666 14.73 4.03 41.42
CA GLY A 666 14.91 4.40 40.02
C GLY A 666 14.05 3.58 39.06
N VAL A 667 12.99 2.92 39.55
CA VAL A 667 12.04 2.17 38.73
C VAL A 667 10.86 3.05 38.36
N LEU A 668 10.46 3.00 37.09
CA LEU A 668 9.32 3.76 36.58
C LEU A 668 8.00 3.09 37.00
N ARG A 669 7.15 3.80 37.76
CA ARG A 669 5.89 3.27 38.33
C ARG A 669 4.66 3.66 37.52
N GLN A 670 4.70 4.78 36.82
CA GLN A 670 3.57 5.25 36.01
C GLN A 670 4.05 6.10 34.83
N ILE A 671 3.31 5.98 33.72
CA ILE A 671 3.40 6.85 32.56
C ILE A 671 2.01 7.41 32.25
N THR A 672 1.90 8.72 32.05
CA THR A 672 0.71 9.38 31.51
C THR A 672 1.11 10.30 30.36
N VAL A 673 0.62 10.04 29.16
CA VAL A 673 0.91 10.85 27.97
C VAL A 673 -0.39 11.41 27.42
N ASN A 674 -0.51 12.74 27.46
CA ASN A 674 -1.61 13.44 26.82
C ASN A 674 -1.18 14.00 25.46
N ASP A 675 -2.13 14.11 24.55
CA ASP A 675 -1.96 14.88 23.32
C ASP A 675 -1.72 16.38 23.64
N LEU A 676 -1.18 17.13 22.68
CA LEU A 676 -0.77 18.53 22.83
C LEU A 676 -1.83 19.50 23.41
N PRO A 677 -3.15 19.40 23.10
CA PRO A 677 -4.11 20.43 23.51
C PRO A 677 -4.60 20.30 24.95
N VAL A 678 -4.37 19.19 25.65
CA VAL A 678 -4.96 18.92 26.98
C VAL A 678 -3.88 18.81 28.06
N GLY A 679 -3.87 19.76 29.00
CA GLY A 679 -3.01 19.71 30.20
C GLY A 679 -3.41 18.62 31.19
N ARG A 680 -2.48 18.24 32.06
CA ARG A 680 -2.67 17.24 33.12
C ARG A 680 -3.02 17.90 34.44
N ASP A 681 -3.72 17.15 35.27
CA ASP A 681 -4.12 17.58 36.61
C ASP A 681 -3.05 17.27 37.66
N VAL A 682 -2.80 18.23 38.55
CA VAL A 682 -1.78 18.11 39.60
C VAL A 682 -2.28 17.25 40.77
N GLU A 683 -3.58 17.30 41.08
CA GLU A 683 -4.15 16.50 42.18
C GLU A 683 -4.08 15.01 41.87
N GLU A 684 -4.35 14.60 40.63
CA GLU A 684 -4.19 13.22 40.20
C GLU A 684 -2.75 12.72 40.34
N THR A 685 -1.77 13.57 40.01
CA THR A 685 -0.35 13.23 40.15
C THR A 685 0.03 13.04 41.63
N LEU A 686 -0.40 13.96 42.50
CA LEU A 686 -0.18 13.83 43.95
C LEU A 686 -0.84 12.56 44.52
N ARG A 687 -2.08 12.28 44.12
CA ARG A 687 -2.83 11.09 44.54
C ARG A 687 -2.08 9.80 44.18
N LEU A 688 -1.52 9.73 42.97
CA LEU A 688 -0.81 8.56 42.48
C LEU A 688 0.52 8.35 43.20
N VAL A 689 1.30 9.41 43.44
CA VAL A 689 2.52 9.31 44.26
C VAL A 689 2.19 8.81 45.67
N GLN A 690 1.17 9.38 46.32
CA GLN A 690 0.73 8.96 47.66
C GLN A 690 0.24 7.51 47.67
N ALA A 691 -0.48 7.08 46.64
CA ALA A 691 -0.92 5.70 46.52
C ALA A 691 0.27 4.75 46.42
N PHE A 692 1.26 5.04 45.56
CA PHE A 692 2.44 4.19 45.44
C PHE A 692 3.29 4.16 46.72
N GLN A 693 3.45 5.29 47.40
CA GLN A 693 4.12 5.36 48.70
C GLN A 693 3.39 4.51 49.74
N PHE A 694 2.07 4.62 49.82
CA PHE A 694 1.26 3.82 50.73
C PHE A 694 1.41 2.32 50.47
N THR A 695 1.34 1.90 49.19
CA THR A 695 1.51 0.47 48.82
C THR A 695 2.91 -0.05 49.14
N ASP A 696 3.95 0.78 48.97
CA ASP A 696 5.33 0.39 49.25
C ASP A 696 5.61 0.28 50.77
N GLU A 697 4.92 1.07 51.60
CA GLU A 697 5.04 1.05 53.06
C GLU A 697 4.22 -0.07 53.72
N HIS A 698 2.97 -0.29 53.27
CA HIS A 698 2.00 -1.15 53.95
C HIS A 698 1.82 -2.52 53.28
N GLY A 699 2.23 -2.70 52.01
CA GLY A 699 2.07 -3.94 51.25
C GLY A 699 0.62 -4.28 50.88
N GLU A 700 -0.33 -3.38 51.13
CA GLU A 700 -1.72 -3.47 50.71
C GLU A 700 -1.91 -2.88 49.31
N VAL A 701 -3.02 -3.19 48.64
CA VAL A 701 -3.36 -2.64 47.32
C VAL A 701 -4.45 -1.56 47.45
N CYS A 702 -4.26 -0.47 46.72
CA CYS A 702 -5.21 0.64 46.68
C CYS A 702 -6.27 0.41 45.59
N PRO A 703 -7.58 0.50 45.91
CA PRO A 703 -8.66 0.38 44.93
C PRO A 703 -8.72 1.58 43.96
N ALA A 704 -9.53 1.45 42.90
CA ALA A 704 -9.73 2.52 41.93
C ALA A 704 -10.29 3.79 42.61
N GLY A 705 -9.72 4.95 42.27
CA GLY A 705 -10.12 6.23 42.88
C GLY A 705 -9.70 6.43 44.34
N TRP A 706 -8.81 5.58 44.87
CA TRP A 706 -8.33 5.69 46.25
C TRP A 706 -7.67 7.06 46.52
N GLN A 707 -8.02 7.63 47.66
CA GLN A 707 -7.45 8.84 48.23
C GLN A 707 -6.86 8.52 49.62
N ASN A 708 -5.90 9.31 50.06
CA ASN A 708 -5.24 9.08 51.35
C ASN A 708 -6.27 9.04 52.50
N GLY A 709 -6.28 7.93 53.26
CA GLY A 709 -7.24 7.65 54.33
C GLY A 709 -8.48 6.81 53.93
N ALA A 710 -8.67 6.50 52.65
CA ALA A 710 -9.74 5.60 52.20
C ALA A 710 -9.40 4.11 52.44
N GLN A 711 -10.43 3.25 52.47
CA GLN A 711 -10.25 1.81 52.66
C GLN A 711 -9.35 1.19 51.58
N THR A 712 -8.45 0.33 52.02
CA THR A 712 -7.48 -0.41 51.22
C THR A 712 -7.91 -1.88 51.11
N MET A 713 -7.23 -2.65 50.26
CA MET A 713 -7.56 -4.06 50.02
C MET A 713 -6.31 -4.93 50.16
N LYS A 714 -6.45 -6.13 50.69
CA LYS A 714 -5.36 -7.12 50.71
C LYS A 714 -5.29 -7.85 49.38
N ALA A 715 -4.09 -8.01 48.84
CA ALA A 715 -3.82 -8.69 47.57
C ALA A 715 -3.90 -10.23 47.66
N ASP A 716 -4.94 -10.76 48.31
CA ASP A 716 -5.23 -12.19 48.40
C ASP A 716 -6.70 -12.44 48.06
N PRO A 717 -7.06 -13.46 47.24
CA PRO A 717 -8.45 -13.72 46.85
C PRO A 717 -9.43 -13.88 48.01
N LYS A 718 -8.98 -14.29 49.21
CA LYS A 718 -9.84 -14.32 50.41
C LYS A 718 -9.84 -12.98 51.12
N GLY A 719 -8.68 -12.33 51.23
CA GLY A 719 -8.54 -11.00 51.84
C GLY A 719 -9.28 -9.89 51.09
N SER A 720 -9.42 -9.99 49.77
CA SER A 720 -10.17 -9.01 48.95
C SER A 720 -11.68 -9.06 49.17
N LEU A 721 -12.22 -10.20 49.64
CA LEU A 721 -13.66 -10.36 49.89
C LEU A 721 -14.16 -9.46 51.01
N GLU A 722 -13.32 -9.14 52.01
CA GLU A 722 -13.65 -8.21 53.09
C GLU A 722 -13.95 -6.81 52.54
N TYR A 723 -13.13 -6.34 51.60
CA TYR A 723 -13.31 -5.05 50.94
C TYR A 723 -14.58 -5.04 50.05
N PHE A 724 -14.80 -6.08 49.24
CA PHE A 724 -15.98 -6.16 48.38
C PHE A 724 -17.29 -6.29 49.18
N ALA A 725 -17.26 -6.99 50.32
CA ALA A 725 -18.41 -7.08 51.22
C ALA A 725 -18.71 -5.72 51.88
N ALA A 726 -17.68 -4.96 52.26
CA ALA A 726 -17.85 -3.62 52.82
C ALA A 726 -18.41 -2.61 51.80
N GLN A 727 -18.05 -2.73 50.52
CA GLN A 727 -18.58 -1.89 49.43
C GLN A 727 -20.02 -2.23 49.03
N ASN A 728 -20.41 -3.51 49.07
CA ASN A 728 -21.71 -3.99 48.57
C ASN A 728 -22.80 -4.17 49.65
N GLY A 729 -22.50 -3.93 50.93
CA GLY A 729 -23.53 -3.77 51.98
C GLY A 729 -24.27 -5.03 52.43
N GLU A 730 -23.80 -6.25 52.15
CA GLU A 730 -24.43 -7.48 52.67
C GLU A 730 -23.88 -7.84 54.07
N THR A 731 -24.53 -7.31 55.11
CA THR A 731 -24.37 -7.82 56.48
C THR A 731 -25.56 -8.72 56.82
N ASN A 732 -25.31 -9.94 57.31
CA ASN A 732 -26.36 -10.69 57.99
C ASN A 732 -26.57 -10.09 59.39
N GLY A 733 -27.79 -10.21 59.93
CA GLY A 733 -28.28 -9.51 61.14
C GLY A 733 -27.50 -9.68 62.47
N ASN A 734 -26.34 -10.35 62.47
CA ASN A 734 -25.40 -10.43 63.59
C ASN A 734 -24.02 -9.80 63.29
N GLY A 735 -23.86 -9.04 62.18
CA GLY A 735 -22.64 -8.26 61.92
C GLY A 735 -21.40 -9.04 61.48
N LEU A 736 -21.55 -10.27 60.98
CA LEU A 736 -20.45 -11.07 60.39
C LEU A 736 -20.64 -11.24 58.87
N PRO A 737 -19.56 -11.25 58.07
CA PRO A 737 -19.63 -11.38 56.62
C PRO A 737 -20.13 -12.76 56.18
N ILE A 738 -21.01 -12.81 55.17
CA ILE A 738 -21.58 -14.04 54.63
C ILE A 738 -20.57 -14.69 53.67
N VAL A 739 -19.86 -15.73 54.11
CA VAL A 739 -19.02 -16.54 53.22
C VAL A 739 -19.87 -17.65 52.60
N ASN A 740 -20.39 -17.44 51.40
CA ASN A 740 -21.08 -18.50 50.65
C ASN A 740 -20.07 -19.37 49.89
N SER A 741 -19.70 -20.52 50.49
CA SER A 741 -18.92 -21.55 49.79
C SER A 741 -19.81 -22.38 48.87
N LYS A 742 -19.94 -22.00 47.60
CA LYS A 742 -20.40 -22.93 46.54
C LYS A 742 -19.40 -22.95 45.40
N ARG A 743 -18.85 -24.15 45.19
CA ARG A 743 -17.95 -24.54 44.10
C ARG A 743 -18.51 -24.09 42.76
N VAL A 744 -17.75 -23.27 42.04
CA VAL A 744 -17.97 -23.00 40.62
C VAL A 744 -17.39 -24.17 39.83
N ARG A 745 -18.27 -24.83 39.06
CA ARG A 745 -17.93 -25.89 38.10
C ARG A 745 -17.50 -25.18 36.81
N VAL A 746 -16.32 -25.51 36.31
CA VAL A 746 -15.78 -25.00 35.05
C VAL A 746 -16.42 -25.77 33.90
N GLU A 747 -17.02 -25.06 32.96
CA GLU A 747 -17.17 -25.43 31.54
C GLU A 747 -16.55 -24.33 30.69
#